data_AF-A0A2V9GKQ6-F1
#
_entry.id   AF-A0A2V9GKQ6-F1
#
_cell.length_a   1.000
_cell.length_b   1.000
_cell.length_c   1.000
_cell.angle_alpha   90.00
_cell.angle_beta   90.00
_cell.angle_gamma   90.00
#
_symmetry.space_group_name_H-M   'P 1'
#
loop_
_entity.id
_entity.type
_entity.pdbx_description
1 polymer ?
#
loop_
_entity_poly.entity_id
_entity_poly.type
_entity_poly.pdbx_seq_one_letter_code
_entity_poly.pdbx_strand_id
1 'polypeptide(L)'
;MTRNARLLLLVALVAVVVLSGCGGGSQQIVPPSVVVTITTAPPASLPVGGTASVAATVTNDTANAGVTWSCTPSSACGSFNPVSTASGASTTYTAPATAPAGGSAVIIATSVTDHAKSVNASVMIVGIGVTLTTSPPASLPGGGIASVAATVTNDTANAGVKWSCTPSSTCGSFTPVSTASGASTTYTAPAVAPAGGSVVIIATSVTDPTKNAQSASVRITGTASNASLNGKYALLITAATGNLGTSVCAASVIADGNGVITSGVEELTAPSSYDLLDAVTDGTYLIDPSGHGTMLLHTHLMETLKFSFVLTSPTHALIFEYDGTPASGTMDLQQPAAGGSFTAAQISGKYSFLTDGIDHSGALKNMSIAGTFAADGMGAVTSGTLDINNGGTFTTTSFTGTLSPPDSNGRGNLIMNTPVISDSRTFVYYIISPKVLRLLEGDNISFVGGSAYAQGSAGSTVAALSGKFVYQHHGWSTPGRTVAAGQFTADGMGNVTTGISDSNSGGLPTTVTKGTTVTGTYMISGSPSGTLNMTDAAGTSTFNLYLVDPALNILDPGNSSGGGGALLVHTDASIIGPGVLIPQVVSGSPTFSQNHGLNLVNSITSLTPPNEIHLAGRLASDGAANFAGSADYGQNSAYAPPSAVTGNSLSGMFASDSVNPGHFTGSFTLASDPANPLWFPFISPTISTFNVSYYQASSSQALVIQTDTSADAWGYLLQQQLP
;
A
#
# COMPACT_ATOMS: atom_id res chain seq x y z
N MET A 1 45.37 45.19 16.55
CA MET A 1 45.01 45.98 15.34
C MET A 1 43.63 46.59 15.59
N THR A 2 43.47 47.91 15.49
CA THR A 2 42.27 48.60 16.00
C THR A 2 41.95 49.91 15.27
N ARG A 3 40.75 49.96 14.68
CA ARG A 3 39.75 51.06 14.72
C ARG A 3 40.10 52.53 14.33
N ASN A 4 39.24 53.05 13.44
CA ASN A 4 38.69 54.44 13.33
C ASN A 4 39.57 55.59 12.75
N ALA A 5 39.01 56.36 11.80
CA ALA A 5 38.57 57.79 11.96
C ALA A 5 38.84 58.81 10.79
N ARG A 6 37.73 59.39 10.27
CA ARG A 6 37.45 60.84 9.99
C ARG A 6 38.23 61.73 8.96
N LEU A 7 37.46 62.44 8.11
CA LEU A 7 37.63 63.83 7.54
C LEU A 7 38.86 64.09 6.61
N LEU A 8 38.97 65.09 5.70
CA LEU A 8 38.28 66.35 5.29
C LEU A 8 37.94 66.31 3.75
N LEU A 9 37.29 67.24 2.99
CA LEU A 9 36.87 68.68 3.00
C LEU A 9 37.76 69.66 2.15
N LEU A 10 37.19 70.80 1.68
CA LEU A 10 37.75 71.96 0.89
C LEU A 10 37.77 71.89 -0.67
N VAL A 11 37.64 72.98 -1.48
CA VAL A 11 37.05 74.36 -1.31
C VAL A 11 36.85 75.11 -2.66
N ALA A 12 36.07 76.21 -2.69
CA ALA A 12 36.05 77.26 -3.75
C ALA A 12 35.49 78.62 -3.23
N LEU A 13 35.82 79.79 -3.83
CA LEU A 13 35.33 81.13 -3.41
C LEU A 13 35.51 82.29 -4.45
N VAL A 14 34.44 83.08 -4.70
CA VAL A 14 34.37 84.47 -5.29
C VAL A 14 33.04 85.07 -4.76
N ALA A 15 32.91 86.16 -3.97
CA ALA A 15 33.16 87.62 -4.15
C ALA A 15 32.10 88.32 -5.09
N VAL A 16 31.70 89.62 -5.03
CA VAL A 16 32.36 90.91 -4.65
C VAL A 16 31.34 92.02 -4.20
N VAL A 17 31.63 92.76 -3.09
CA VAL A 17 31.28 94.18 -2.68
C VAL A 17 29.83 94.77 -2.65
N VAL A 18 29.38 95.13 -1.41
CA VAL A 18 28.77 96.39 -0.87
C VAL A 18 27.70 97.21 -1.63
N LEU A 19 26.54 97.44 -0.97
CA LEU A 19 26.02 98.79 -0.62
C LEU A 19 24.90 98.74 0.44
N SER A 20 24.60 99.88 1.09
CA SER A 20 23.73 99.99 2.27
C SER A 20 22.33 100.54 1.96
N GLY A 21 21.31 100.00 2.63
CA GLY A 21 19.94 100.50 2.60
C GLY A 21 19.25 100.29 3.95
N CYS A 22 18.85 101.37 4.61
CA CYS A 22 18.12 101.32 5.88
C CYS A 22 16.62 101.21 5.61
N GLY A 23 16.00 100.11 6.02
CA GLY A 23 14.56 99.89 5.92
C GLY A 23 14.01 99.32 7.21
N GLY A 24 13.26 100.13 7.97
CA GLY A 24 12.68 99.73 9.25
C GLY A 24 11.49 98.79 9.10
N GLY A 25 11.75 97.51 8.85
CA GLY A 25 10.74 96.45 8.95
C GLY A 25 10.51 96.08 10.42
N SER A 26 9.24 96.10 10.86
CA SER A 26 8.84 95.63 12.18
C SER A 26 9.34 94.20 12.41
N GLN A 27 9.84 93.91 13.62
CA GLN A 27 10.11 92.53 14.07
C GLN A 27 8.79 91.75 14.07
N GLN A 28 8.51 91.04 12.98
CA GLN A 28 7.44 90.04 12.95
C GLN A 28 7.89 88.90 13.86
N ILE A 29 7.42 88.93 15.11
CA ILE A 29 7.49 87.78 16.02
C ILE A 29 6.60 86.71 15.39
N VAL A 30 7.19 85.86 14.55
CA VAL A 30 6.54 84.65 14.04
C VAL A 30 6.23 83.80 15.27
N PRO A 31 4.96 83.51 15.59
CA PRO A 31 4.65 82.67 16.74
C PRO A 31 5.36 81.32 16.62
N PRO A 32 5.90 80.76 17.71
CA PRO A 32 6.54 79.46 17.64
C PRO A 32 5.53 78.45 17.09
N SER A 33 5.88 77.74 16.02
CA SER A 33 4.92 76.90 15.31
C SER A 33 4.41 75.76 16.20
N VAL A 34 3.14 75.40 16.05
CA VAL A 34 2.55 74.23 16.71
C VAL A 34 3.38 72.98 16.39
N VAL A 35 3.71 72.20 17.43
CA VAL A 35 4.41 70.91 17.31
C VAL A 35 3.60 69.84 18.04
N VAL A 36 3.44 68.67 17.41
CA VAL A 36 2.78 67.51 18.01
C VAL A 36 3.81 66.40 18.22
N THR A 37 3.82 65.76 19.39
CA THR A 37 4.73 64.66 19.73
C THR A 37 3.97 63.53 20.41
N ILE A 38 4.19 62.28 19.97
CA ILE A 38 3.71 61.09 20.67
C ILE A 38 4.43 61.00 22.03
N THR A 39 3.67 60.94 23.11
CA THR A 39 4.16 60.78 24.50
C THR A 39 3.86 59.41 25.08
N THR A 40 2.94 58.65 24.47
CA THR A 40 2.79 57.21 24.72
C THR A 40 2.57 56.55 23.37
N ALA A 41 3.59 55.84 22.90
CA ALA A 41 3.57 55.11 21.64
C ALA A 41 2.79 53.79 21.79
N PRO A 42 2.19 53.26 20.71
CA PRO A 42 1.67 51.91 20.71
C PRO A 42 2.80 50.89 20.93
N PRO A 43 2.50 49.66 21.39
CA PRO A 43 3.47 48.57 21.39
C PRO A 43 3.89 48.23 19.95
N ALA A 44 5.02 47.53 19.80
CA ALA A 44 5.54 47.14 18.48
C ALA A 44 4.53 46.29 17.67
N SER A 45 3.70 45.50 18.36
CA SER A 45 2.63 44.71 17.76
C SER A 45 1.38 44.62 18.65
N LEU A 46 0.24 44.35 18.01
CA LEU A 46 -1.04 44.01 18.64
C LEU A 46 -1.70 42.86 17.86
N PRO A 47 -2.47 41.97 18.53
CA PRO A 47 -3.40 41.08 17.84
C PRO A 47 -4.55 41.89 17.21
N VAL A 48 -5.25 41.30 16.23
CA VAL A 48 -6.53 41.85 15.74
C VAL A 48 -7.52 42.04 16.90
N GLY A 49 -8.26 43.14 16.91
CA GLY A 49 -9.14 43.54 18.02
C GLY A 49 -8.44 43.94 19.33
N GLY A 50 -7.11 43.80 19.43
CA GLY A 50 -6.33 44.17 20.62
C GLY A 50 -6.27 45.68 20.87
N THR A 51 -6.18 46.09 22.13
CA THR A 51 -6.19 47.50 22.55
C THR A 51 -4.84 47.97 23.07
N ALA A 52 -4.52 49.25 22.83
CA ALA A 52 -3.39 49.94 23.45
C ALA A 52 -3.78 51.38 23.83
N SER A 53 -3.21 51.88 24.93
CA SER A 53 -3.26 53.30 25.27
C SER A 53 -2.21 54.05 24.44
N VAL A 54 -2.62 55.13 23.78
CA VAL A 54 -1.72 56.05 23.06
C VAL A 54 -2.00 57.49 23.45
N ALA A 55 -0.95 58.31 23.51
CA ALA A 55 -1.04 59.70 23.96
C ALA A 55 -0.10 60.60 23.15
N ALA A 56 -0.49 61.87 22.97
CA ALA A 56 0.31 62.88 22.31
C ALA A 56 0.16 64.24 22.99
N THR A 57 1.22 65.03 23.00
CA THR A 57 1.21 66.43 23.42
C THR A 57 1.28 67.35 22.22
N VAL A 58 0.51 68.44 22.28
CA VAL A 58 0.68 69.62 21.44
C VAL A 58 1.42 70.68 22.25
N THR A 59 2.44 71.29 21.66
CA THR A 59 3.17 72.44 22.22
C THR A 59 3.07 73.64 21.27
N ASN A 60 3.21 74.84 21.84
CA ASN A 60 2.99 76.13 21.17
C ASN A 60 1.54 76.40 20.69
N ASP A 61 0.58 75.56 21.07
CA ASP A 61 -0.85 75.80 20.84
C ASP A 61 -1.43 76.67 21.97
N THR A 62 -1.75 77.93 21.66
CA THR A 62 -2.30 78.87 22.65
C THR A 62 -3.74 78.58 23.05
N ALA A 63 -4.49 77.80 22.26
CA ALA A 63 -5.86 77.38 22.60
C ALA A 63 -5.90 76.11 23.47
N ASN A 64 -4.80 75.35 23.53
CA ASN A 64 -4.70 74.04 24.20
C ASN A 64 -5.79 73.03 23.76
N ALA A 65 -6.22 73.09 22.50
CA ALA A 65 -7.33 72.30 21.97
C ALA A 65 -7.00 70.79 21.81
N GLY A 66 -5.71 70.43 21.86
CA GLY A 66 -5.26 69.05 21.85
C GLY A 66 -5.16 68.42 20.46
N VAL A 67 -5.37 67.10 20.39
CA VAL A 67 -5.21 66.29 19.16
C VAL A 67 -6.50 65.56 18.79
N THR A 68 -6.67 65.34 17.49
CA THR A 68 -7.61 64.35 16.92
C THR A 68 -6.81 63.18 16.36
N TRP A 69 -7.30 61.98 16.62
CA TRP A 69 -6.67 60.71 16.27
C TRP A 69 -7.27 60.14 14.99
N SER A 70 -6.42 59.62 14.12
CA SER A 70 -6.77 58.96 12.86
C SER A 70 -5.75 57.88 12.55
N CYS A 71 -5.99 57.08 11.52
CA CYS A 71 -5.06 56.04 11.11
C CYS A 71 -5.13 55.72 9.62
N THR A 72 -4.14 54.97 9.12
CA THR A 72 -4.07 54.48 7.74
C THR A 72 -3.53 53.04 7.68
N PRO A 73 -4.00 52.16 6.77
CA PRO A 73 -5.01 52.37 5.73
C PRO A 73 -6.44 52.51 6.30
N SER A 74 -7.15 53.58 5.92
CA SER A 74 -8.43 53.98 6.56
C SER A 74 -9.55 52.93 6.51
N SER A 75 -9.51 51.99 5.57
CA SER A 75 -10.45 50.87 5.48
C SER A 75 -10.20 49.73 6.47
N ALA A 76 -9.02 49.69 7.11
CA ALA A 76 -8.59 48.55 7.92
C ALA A 76 -7.64 48.94 9.08
N CYS A 77 -7.62 50.19 9.54
CA CYS A 77 -6.61 50.64 10.51
C CYS A 77 -7.04 50.64 11.99
N GLY A 78 -8.28 50.27 12.32
CA GLY A 78 -8.78 50.25 13.70
C GLY A 78 -9.64 51.46 14.08
N SER A 79 -9.73 51.76 15.38
CA SER A 79 -10.53 52.86 15.93
C SER A 79 -9.92 53.46 17.21
N PHE A 80 -10.44 54.62 17.63
CA PHE A 80 -9.98 55.35 18.82
C PHE A 80 -11.15 55.74 19.72
N ASN A 81 -10.98 55.65 21.04
CA ASN A 81 -11.97 56.09 22.01
C ASN A 81 -11.29 56.77 23.23
N PRO A 82 -11.47 58.11 23.41
CA PRO A 82 -12.18 59.05 22.53
C PRO A 82 -11.38 59.39 21.26
N VAL A 83 -12.05 59.86 20.21
CA VAL A 83 -11.41 60.17 18.91
C VAL A 83 -10.55 61.45 18.96
N SER A 84 -10.74 62.31 19.96
CA SER A 84 -9.92 63.50 20.23
C SER A 84 -9.59 63.57 21.71
N THR A 85 -8.39 64.05 22.06
CA THR A 85 -7.92 64.18 23.45
C THR A 85 -7.23 65.53 23.69
N ALA A 86 -7.32 66.02 24.92
CA ALA A 86 -6.54 67.18 25.37
C ALA A 86 -5.03 66.88 25.31
N SER A 87 -4.20 67.93 25.25
CA SER A 87 -2.74 67.77 25.17
C SER A 87 -2.20 66.91 26.32
N GLY A 88 -1.55 65.79 26.01
CA GLY A 88 -1.02 64.83 26.97
C GLY A 88 -2.01 63.79 27.50
N ALA A 89 -3.31 63.89 27.19
CA ALA A 89 -4.30 62.90 27.58
C ALA A 89 -4.34 61.72 26.58
N SER A 90 -4.50 60.50 27.13
CA SER A 90 -4.52 59.25 26.38
C SER A 90 -5.87 58.93 25.73
N THR A 91 -5.84 58.29 24.57
CA THR A 91 -6.96 57.57 23.98
C THR A 91 -6.67 56.07 23.96
N THR A 92 -7.72 55.23 23.98
CA THR A 92 -7.59 53.81 23.67
C THR A 92 -7.68 53.63 22.16
N TYR A 93 -6.59 53.19 21.55
CA TYR A 93 -6.59 52.63 20.21
C TYR A 93 -7.02 51.16 20.25
N THR A 94 -7.94 50.78 19.37
CA THR A 94 -8.39 49.40 19.16
C THR A 94 -7.99 48.95 17.76
N ALA A 95 -7.20 47.87 17.68
CA ALA A 95 -6.79 47.27 16.43
C ALA A 95 -8.00 46.81 15.57
N PRO A 96 -7.86 46.79 14.23
CA PRO A 96 -8.90 46.27 13.34
C PRO A 96 -9.19 44.79 13.61
N ALA A 97 -10.38 44.32 13.22
CA ALA A 97 -10.76 42.91 13.29
C ALA A 97 -10.01 42.03 12.27
N THR A 98 -9.42 42.62 11.23
CA THR A 98 -8.58 41.97 10.23
C THR A 98 -7.28 42.73 10.07
N ALA A 99 -6.15 42.02 9.91
CA ALA A 99 -4.86 42.67 9.72
C ALA A 99 -4.80 43.41 8.36
N PRO A 100 -4.20 44.62 8.28
CA PRO A 100 -4.03 45.34 7.02
C PRO A 100 -3.17 44.56 6.01
N ALA A 101 -3.29 44.89 4.72
CA ALA A 101 -2.28 44.48 3.74
C ALA A 101 -0.91 45.02 4.15
N GLY A 102 0.10 44.14 4.25
CA GLY A 102 1.41 44.47 4.81
C GLY A 102 1.49 44.48 6.36
N GLY A 103 0.39 44.16 7.06
CA GLY A 103 0.38 43.90 8.50
C GLY A 103 0.65 45.11 9.40
N SER A 104 0.62 46.34 8.89
CA SER A 104 0.95 47.56 9.64
C SER A 104 -0.22 48.55 9.62
N ALA A 105 -0.59 49.06 10.79
CA ALA A 105 -1.48 50.20 10.94
C ALA A 105 -0.66 51.40 11.44
N VAL A 106 -0.80 52.55 10.79
CA VAL A 106 -0.12 53.79 11.19
C VAL A 106 -1.12 54.70 11.87
N ILE A 107 -0.91 54.93 13.17
CA ILE A 107 -1.64 55.87 14.02
C ILE A 107 -1.11 57.28 13.73
N ILE A 108 -2.01 58.26 13.61
CA ILE A 108 -1.72 59.65 13.31
C ILE A 108 -2.45 60.54 14.33
N ALA A 109 -1.69 61.37 15.05
CA ALA A 109 -2.22 62.41 15.93
C ALA A 109 -2.01 63.78 15.26
N THR A 110 -3.11 64.50 15.00
CA THR A 110 -3.14 65.80 14.33
C THR A 110 -3.62 66.88 15.30
N SER A 111 -3.00 68.06 15.31
CA SER A 111 -3.45 69.17 16.16
C SER A 111 -4.85 69.66 15.75
N VAL A 112 -5.67 69.98 16.75
CA VAL A 112 -7.02 70.57 16.58
C VAL A 112 -6.97 72.05 16.17
N THR A 113 -5.86 72.77 16.41
CA THR A 113 -5.70 74.18 16.00
C THR A 113 -4.87 74.38 14.74
N ASP A 114 -3.89 73.50 14.47
CA ASP A 114 -3.13 73.51 13.21
C ASP A 114 -3.23 72.13 12.55
N HIS A 115 -4.25 71.95 11.71
CA HIS A 115 -4.50 70.70 10.98
C HIS A 115 -3.36 70.31 10.01
N ALA A 116 -2.38 71.20 9.75
CA ALA A 116 -1.18 70.86 8.98
C ALA A 116 -0.04 70.27 9.86
N LYS A 117 -0.26 70.11 11.18
CA LYS A 117 0.70 69.51 12.11
C LYS A 117 0.19 68.18 12.62
N SER A 118 0.89 67.12 12.23
CA SER A 118 0.63 65.77 12.70
C SER A 118 1.92 65.01 12.99
N VAL A 119 1.84 64.05 13.90
CA VAL A 119 2.88 63.06 14.17
C VAL A 119 2.28 61.66 14.04
N ASN A 120 3.10 60.66 13.70
CA ASN A 120 2.63 59.30 13.49
C ASN A 120 3.49 58.25 14.22
N ALA A 121 2.90 57.08 14.44
CA ALA A 121 3.55 55.88 14.95
C ALA A 121 2.91 54.63 14.34
N SER A 122 3.71 53.63 13.97
CA SER A 122 3.26 52.36 13.41
C SER A 122 3.09 51.29 14.48
N VAL A 123 2.09 50.42 14.31
CA VAL A 123 1.92 49.18 15.08
C VAL A 123 1.67 48.01 14.13
N MET A 124 2.38 46.89 14.35
CA MET A 124 2.16 45.67 13.56
C MET A 124 0.90 44.95 14.06
N ILE A 125 -0.10 44.82 13.20
CA ILE A 125 -1.32 44.06 13.50
C ILE A 125 -1.10 42.61 13.10
N VAL A 126 -0.96 41.74 14.10
CA VAL A 126 -0.75 40.31 13.91
C VAL A 126 -2.11 39.63 13.73
N GLY A 127 -2.31 39.02 12.56
CA GLY A 127 -3.52 38.26 12.25
C GLY A 127 -3.62 36.97 13.07
N ILE A 128 -4.83 36.39 13.09
CA ILE A 128 -5.10 35.09 13.72
C ILE A 128 -4.27 33.99 13.03
N GLY A 129 -3.58 33.19 13.84
CA GLY A 129 -2.88 31.98 13.42
C GLY A 129 -3.51 30.75 14.05
N VAL A 130 -3.63 29.66 13.29
CA VAL A 130 -4.14 28.36 13.77
C VAL A 130 -3.06 27.30 13.56
N THR A 131 -2.85 26.44 14.56
CA THR A 131 -1.84 25.37 14.52
C THR A 131 -2.41 24.10 15.15
N LEU A 132 -2.23 22.94 14.52
CA LEU A 132 -2.51 21.63 15.14
C LEU A 132 -1.48 21.36 16.25
N THR A 133 -1.94 21.17 17.49
CA THR A 133 -1.11 20.82 18.66
C THR A 133 -1.19 19.33 18.99
N THR A 134 -2.15 18.61 18.42
CA THR A 134 -2.19 17.14 18.41
C THR A 134 -2.71 16.71 17.04
N SER A 135 -1.80 16.22 16.22
CA SER A 135 -2.10 15.67 14.88
C SER A 135 -2.77 14.30 15.01
N PRO A 136 -3.63 13.91 14.04
CA PRO A 136 -4.09 12.53 13.92
C PRO A 136 -2.92 11.57 13.58
N PRO A 137 -3.10 10.25 13.81
CA PRO A 137 -2.19 9.24 13.26
C PRO A 137 -2.24 9.23 11.72
N ALA A 138 -1.23 8.62 11.09
CA ALA A 138 -1.14 8.51 9.63
C ALA A 138 -2.28 7.64 9.01
N SER A 139 -2.83 6.71 9.78
CA SER A 139 -3.93 5.85 9.36
C SER A 139 -4.91 5.54 10.49
N LEU A 140 -6.16 5.23 10.13
CA LEU A 140 -7.21 4.74 11.01
C LEU A 140 -8.04 3.65 10.30
N PRO A 141 -8.55 2.64 11.04
CA PRO A 141 -9.58 1.74 10.52
C PRO A 141 -10.91 2.49 10.31
N GLY A 142 -11.80 1.90 9.51
CA GLY A 142 -13.20 2.33 9.38
C GLY A 142 -13.86 2.48 10.75
N GLY A 143 -14.48 3.64 11.00
CA GLY A 143 -15.07 3.98 12.30
C GLY A 143 -14.08 4.19 13.47
N GLY A 144 -12.77 4.05 13.23
CA GLY A 144 -11.71 4.27 14.23
C GLY A 144 -11.64 5.71 14.73
N ILE A 145 -11.14 5.90 15.95
CA ILE A 145 -11.11 7.21 16.63
C ILE A 145 -9.69 7.74 16.86
N ALA A 146 -9.55 9.07 16.85
CA ALA A 146 -8.33 9.77 17.23
C ALA A 146 -8.64 11.04 18.03
N SER A 147 -7.82 11.35 19.04
CA SER A 147 -7.85 12.66 19.71
C SER A 147 -7.02 13.66 18.91
N VAL A 148 -7.62 14.79 18.55
CA VAL A 148 -6.94 15.89 17.83
C VAL A 148 -7.17 17.21 18.55
N ALA A 149 -6.18 18.11 18.49
CA ALA A 149 -6.22 19.40 19.17
C ALA A 149 -5.51 20.48 18.34
N ALA A 150 -5.97 21.72 18.49
CA ALA A 150 -5.40 22.88 17.82
C ALA A 150 -5.46 24.12 18.71
N THR A 151 -4.49 25.01 18.55
CA THR A 151 -4.50 26.34 19.16
C THR A 151 -4.81 27.41 18.14
N VAL A 152 -5.62 28.38 18.56
CA VAL A 152 -5.81 29.67 17.90
C VAL A 152 -4.98 30.71 18.65
N THR A 153 -4.23 31.51 17.91
CA THR A 153 -3.33 32.56 18.42
C THR A 153 -3.74 33.91 17.84
N ASN A 154 -3.48 34.99 18.58
CA ASN A 154 -3.87 36.37 18.25
C ASN A 154 -5.39 36.60 18.10
N ASP A 155 -6.22 35.69 18.63
CA ASP A 155 -7.68 35.82 18.69
C ASP A 155 -8.09 36.42 20.05
N THR A 156 -8.39 37.71 20.11
CA THR A 156 -8.81 38.37 21.34
C THR A 156 -10.20 37.96 21.81
N ALA A 157 -11.04 37.41 20.92
CA ALA A 157 -12.36 36.88 21.30
C ALA A 157 -12.26 35.50 21.96
N ASN A 158 -11.13 34.78 21.78
CA ASN A 158 -10.89 33.43 22.26
C ASN A 158 -12.02 32.44 21.87
N ALA A 159 -12.63 32.63 20.69
CA ALA A 159 -13.82 31.90 20.26
C ALA A 159 -13.52 30.43 19.90
N GLY A 160 -12.24 30.09 19.75
CA GLY A 160 -11.75 28.72 19.64
C GLY A 160 -11.75 28.15 18.23
N VAL A 161 -11.80 26.82 18.15
CA VAL A 161 -11.62 26.03 16.94
C VAL A 161 -12.95 25.40 16.53
N LYS A 162 -13.26 25.45 15.24
CA LYS A 162 -14.30 24.63 14.60
C LYS A 162 -13.62 23.55 13.75
N TRP A 163 -14.07 22.32 13.91
CA TRP A 163 -13.48 21.14 13.26
C TRP A 163 -14.28 20.73 12.02
N SER A 164 -13.56 20.32 10.99
CA SER A 164 -14.12 19.79 9.73
C SER A 164 -13.08 18.89 9.04
N CYS A 165 -13.47 18.31 7.91
CA CYS A 165 -12.59 17.43 7.14
C CYS A 165 -12.95 17.46 5.64
N THR A 166 -12.11 16.84 4.82
CA THR A 166 -12.32 16.62 3.38
C THR A 166 -11.92 15.18 3.02
N PRO A 167 -12.56 14.48 2.06
CA PRO A 167 -13.72 14.91 1.25
C PRO A 167 -14.99 15.15 2.08
N SER A 168 -15.67 16.27 1.84
CA SER A 168 -16.83 16.67 2.66
C SER A 168 -17.96 15.63 2.59
N SER A 169 -18.75 15.56 3.66
CA SER A 169 -19.80 14.56 3.96
C SER A 169 -19.37 13.08 4.05
N THR A 170 -18.23 12.68 3.49
CA THR A 170 -17.73 11.29 3.54
C THR A 170 -16.48 11.09 4.40
N CYS A 171 -15.98 12.15 5.06
CA CYS A 171 -14.75 12.14 5.84
C CYS A 171 -14.88 11.88 7.35
N GLY A 172 -16.03 11.38 7.85
CA GLY A 172 -16.21 11.11 9.28
C GLY A 172 -16.81 12.28 10.07
N SER A 173 -16.53 12.35 11.38
CA SER A 173 -17.19 13.28 12.32
C SER A 173 -16.30 13.70 13.50
N PHE A 174 -16.73 14.70 14.27
CA PHE A 174 -15.99 15.25 15.42
C PHE A 174 -16.91 15.43 16.63
N THR A 175 -16.46 15.02 17.82
CA THR A 175 -17.18 15.16 19.09
C THR A 175 -16.29 15.78 20.16
N PRO A 176 -16.50 17.06 20.54
CA PRO A 176 -17.43 18.04 19.96
C PRO A 176 -16.93 18.66 18.64
N VAL A 177 -17.84 19.14 17.80
CA VAL A 177 -17.52 19.82 16.51
C VAL A 177 -16.80 21.17 16.66
N SER A 178 -16.80 21.75 17.86
CA SER A 178 -16.03 22.96 18.20
C SER A 178 -15.41 22.82 19.59
N THR A 179 -14.20 23.36 19.77
CA THR A 179 -13.45 23.32 21.04
C THR A 179 -12.86 24.68 21.39
N ALA A 180 -12.53 24.90 22.66
CA ALA A 180 -11.71 26.05 23.06
C ALA A 180 -10.28 25.93 22.49
N SER A 181 -9.54 27.04 22.40
CA SER A 181 -8.15 27.03 21.95
C SER A 181 -7.30 26.09 22.83
N GLY A 182 -6.63 25.11 22.21
CA GLY A 182 -5.84 24.09 22.90
C GLY A 182 -6.62 22.89 23.46
N ALA A 183 -7.95 22.90 23.40
CA ALA A 183 -8.77 21.77 23.86
C ALA A 183 -9.02 20.74 22.75
N SER A 184 -8.89 19.46 23.10
CA SER A 184 -9.05 18.32 22.18
C SER A 184 -10.51 18.05 21.78
N THR A 185 -10.68 17.47 20.60
CA THR A 185 -11.91 16.79 20.16
C THR A 185 -11.59 15.34 19.77
N THR A 186 -12.58 14.45 19.87
CA THR A 186 -12.48 13.12 19.28
C THR A 186 -12.95 13.18 17.83
N TYR A 187 -12.03 12.96 16.90
CA TYR A 187 -12.36 12.62 15.52
C TYR A 187 -12.73 11.14 15.43
N THR A 188 -13.79 10.84 14.67
CA THR A 188 -14.24 9.47 14.33
C THR A 188 -14.23 9.32 12.82
N ALA A 189 -13.48 8.34 12.32
CA ALA A 189 -13.38 8.00 10.91
C ALA A 189 -14.74 7.61 10.30
N PRO A 190 -14.93 7.79 8.98
CA PRO A 190 -16.06 7.19 8.29
C PRO A 190 -15.96 5.66 8.37
N ALA A 191 -17.10 4.96 8.36
CA ALA A 191 -17.11 3.49 8.43
C ALA A 191 -16.47 2.84 7.20
N VAL A 192 -16.68 3.43 6.02
CA VAL A 192 -16.08 3.02 4.74
C VAL A 192 -15.15 4.14 4.27
N ALA A 193 -14.02 3.78 3.66
CA ALA A 193 -13.07 4.76 3.16
C ALA A 193 -13.67 5.59 2.00
N PRO A 194 -13.45 6.93 1.95
CA PRO A 194 -13.95 7.77 0.86
C PRO A 194 -13.18 7.50 -0.44
N ALA A 195 -13.69 8.02 -1.57
CA ALA A 195 -12.95 7.98 -2.84
C ALA A 195 -11.56 8.62 -2.69
N GLY A 196 -10.50 7.86 -3.04
CA GLY A 196 -9.10 8.22 -2.77
C GLY A 196 -8.53 7.63 -1.47
N GLY A 197 -9.33 6.94 -0.65
CA GLY A 197 -8.87 6.13 0.48
C GLY A 197 -8.32 6.88 1.69
N SER A 198 -8.44 8.21 1.72
CA SER A 198 -7.87 9.09 2.76
C SER A 198 -8.74 10.31 3.03
N VAL A 199 -8.53 10.93 4.19
CA VAL A 199 -9.15 12.21 4.58
C VAL A 199 -8.07 13.22 4.99
N VAL A 200 -8.41 14.50 5.04
CA VAL A 200 -7.63 15.54 5.74
C VAL A 200 -8.51 16.21 6.79
N ILE A 201 -8.00 16.33 8.02
CA ILE A 201 -8.63 17.04 9.13
C ILE A 201 -8.28 18.52 9.05
N ILE A 202 -9.27 19.39 9.25
CA ILE A 202 -9.16 20.84 9.13
C ILE A 202 -9.63 21.48 10.45
N ALA A 203 -8.73 22.21 11.10
CA ALA A 203 -9.01 23.02 12.28
C ALA A 203 -9.12 24.49 11.86
N THR A 204 -10.30 25.09 11.97
CA THR A 204 -10.58 26.46 11.51
C THR A 204 -10.86 27.38 12.71
N SER A 205 -10.38 28.62 12.68
CA SER A 205 -10.73 29.61 13.72
C SER A 205 -12.23 29.97 13.65
N VAL A 206 -12.88 30.05 14.82
CA VAL A 206 -14.26 30.52 14.92
C VAL A 206 -14.36 32.03 14.64
N THR A 207 -13.33 32.82 15.01
CA THR A 207 -13.30 34.28 14.82
C THR A 207 -12.97 34.70 13.38
N ASP A 208 -12.00 34.03 12.73
CA ASP A 208 -11.67 34.25 11.31
C ASP A 208 -11.72 32.93 10.54
N PRO A 209 -12.86 32.59 9.90
CA PRO A 209 -13.02 31.36 9.12
C PRO A 209 -12.09 31.22 7.91
N THR A 210 -11.32 32.25 7.54
CA THR A 210 -10.27 32.13 6.52
C THR A 210 -8.97 31.51 7.06
N LYS A 211 -8.81 31.42 8.39
CA LYS A 211 -7.62 30.87 9.06
C LYS A 211 -7.89 29.43 9.50
N ASN A 212 -7.14 28.50 8.92
CA ASN A 212 -7.22 27.08 9.24
C ASN A 212 -5.83 26.43 9.21
N ALA A 213 -5.68 25.36 9.97
CA ALA A 213 -4.60 24.39 9.88
C ALA A 213 -5.14 23.06 9.35
N GLN A 214 -4.34 22.35 8.56
CA GLN A 214 -4.71 21.07 7.96
C GLN A 214 -3.72 19.99 8.39
N SER A 215 -4.21 18.76 8.59
CA SER A 215 -3.37 17.61 8.85
C SER A 215 -2.65 17.14 7.58
N ALA A 216 -1.68 16.23 7.74
CA ALA A 216 -1.36 15.31 6.64
C ALA A 216 -2.58 14.44 6.30
N SER A 217 -2.58 13.79 5.13
CA SER A 217 -3.61 12.81 4.78
C SER A 217 -3.65 11.67 5.79
N VAL A 218 -4.79 11.47 6.43
CA VAL A 218 -5.07 10.30 7.29
C VAL A 218 -5.69 9.24 6.39
N ARG A 219 -4.98 8.12 6.21
CA ARG A 219 -5.49 6.99 5.43
C ARG A 219 -6.62 6.28 6.19
N ILE A 220 -7.73 6.01 5.51
CA ILE A 220 -8.81 5.18 6.06
C ILE A 220 -8.67 3.77 5.47
N THR A 221 -8.63 2.75 6.34
CA THR A 221 -8.53 1.34 5.93
C THR A 221 -9.82 0.61 6.30
N GLY A 222 -10.35 -0.20 5.38
CA GLY A 222 -11.49 -1.07 5.68
C GLY A 222 -11.21 -2.07 6.81
N THR A 223 -12.27 -2.72 7.29
CA THR A 223 -12.25 -3.62 8.45
C THR A 223 -13.00 -4.92 8.17
N ALA A 224 -12.50 -6.03 8.71
CA ALA A 224 -13.13 -7.33 8.55
C ALA A 224 -13.89 -7.82 9.80
N SER A 225 -14.63 -8.90 9.64
CA SER A 225 -15.24 -9.70 10.72
C SER A 225 -15.65 -11.06 10.15
N ASN A 226 -16.26 -11.94 10.95
CA ASN A 226 -16.80 -13.20 10.43
C ASN A 226 -17.80 -13.01 9.26
N ALA A 227 -18.49 -11.86 9.19
CA ALA A 227 -19.40 -11.52 8.10
C ALA A 227 -18.69 -11.16 6.78
N SER A 228 -17.36 -10.98 6.79
CA SER A 228 -16.54 -10.73 5.60
C SER A 228 -16.19 -12.01 4.83
N LEU A 229 -16.41 -13.18 5.42
CA LEU A 229 -16.29 -14.49 4.77
C LEU A 229 -17.68 -15.15 4.80
N ASN A 230 -18.39 -15.14 3.66
CA ASN A 230 -19.77 -15.62 3.59
C ASN A 230 -20.07 -16.17 2.19
N GLY A 231 -20.58 -17.40 2.14
CA GLY A 231 -20.81 -18.15 0.90
C GLY A 231 -19.81 -19.29 0.72
N LYS A 232 -19.70 -19.77 -0.52
CA LYS A 232 -18.86 -20.91 -0.88
C LYS A 232 -17.49 -20.45 -1.37
N TYR A 233 -16.43 -20.88 -0.69
CA TYR A 233 -15.05 -20.59 -1.04
C TYR A 233 -14.34 -21.89 -1.43
N ALA A 234 -13.43 -21.82 -2.39
CA ALA A 234 -12.50 -22.91 -2.68
C ALA A 234 -11.08 -22.54 -2.28
N LEU A 235 -10.38 -23.51 -1.72
CA LEU A 235 -8.99 -23.42 -1.30
C LEU A 235 -8.13 -24.18 -2.31
N LEU A 236 -6.92 -23.67 -2.55
CA LEU A 236 -5.83 -24.45 -3.12
C LEU A 236 -4.54 -24.06 -2.39
N ILE A 237 -3.85 -25.03 -1.82
CA ILE A 237 -2.57 -24.85 -1.13
C ILE A 237 -1.57 -25.94 -1.54
N THR A 238 -0.29 -25.58 -1.58
CA THR A 238 0.80 -26.51 -1.94
C THR A 238 1.96 -26.45 -0.95
N ALA A 239 2.59 -27.60 -0.74
CA ALA A 239 3.91 -27.74 -0.13
C ALA A 239 4.82 -28.53 -1.07
N ALA A 240 6.06 -28.10 -1.24
CA ALA A 240 7.09 -28.86 -1.93
C ALA A 240 7.79 -29.90 -1.03
N THR A 241 7.98 -29.60 0.26
CA THR A 241 8.68 -30.45 1.24
C THR A 241 7.99 -30.46 2.62
N GLY A 242 6.72 -30.86 2.65
CA GLY A 242 5.96 -31.14 3.87
C GLY A 242 6.24 -32.52 4.47
N ASN A 243 5.58 -32.85 5.59
CA ASN A 243 5.70 -34.15 6.29
C ASN A 243 5.29 -35.34 5.40
N LEU A 244 4.33 -35.14 4.50
CA LEU A 244 3.86 -36.13 3.51
C LEU A 244 4.69 -36.11 2.20
N GLY A 245 5.76 -35.31 2.15
CA GLY A 245 6.49 -34.97 0.93
C GLY A 245 5.93 -33.73 0.25
N THR A 246 5.97 -33.69 -1.08
CA THR A 246 5.24 -32.71 -1.88
C THR A 246 3.75 -32.99 -1.79
N SER A 247 2.93 -32.02 -1.39
CA SER A 247 1.49 -32.19 -1.20
C SER A 247 0.69 -31.05 -1.82
N VAL A 248 -0.53 -31.39 -2.26
CA VAL A 248 -1.53 -30.47 -2.77
C VAL A 248 -2.85 -30.77 -2.07
N CYS A 249 -3.41 -29.77 -1.38
CA CYS A 249 -4.76 -29.80 -0.85
C CYS A 249 -5.63 -28.85 -1.67
N ALA A 250 -6.82 -29.30 -2.06
CA ALA A 250 -7.87 -28.47 -2.63
C ALA A 250 -9.21 -28.76 -1.92
N ALA A 251 -9.97 -27.71 -1.63
CA ALA A 251 -11.23 -27.84 -0.89
C ALA A 251 -12.30 -26.89 -1.43
N SER A 252 -13.57 -27.15 -1.09
CA SER A 252 -14.69 -26.22 -1.26
C SER A 252 -15.54 -26.22 0.01
N VAL A 253 -15.54 -25.09 0.74
CA VAL A 253 -16.19 -24.92 2.04
C VAL A 253 -17.30 -23.86 1.98
N ILE A 254 -18.34 -23.99 2.81
CA ILE A 254 -19.43 -23.02 2.90
C ILE A 254 -19.40 -22.31 4.26
N ALA A 255 -18.89 -21.07 4.26
CA ALA A 255 -18.87 -20.16 5.41
C ALA A 255 -20.21 -19.42 5.55
N ASP A 256 -20.70 -19.30 6.78
CA ASP A 256 -22.07 -18.81 7.07
C ASP A 256 -22.18 -17.29 7.31
N GLY A 257 -21.06 -16.57 7.41
CA GLY A 257 -21.00 -15.17 7.81
C GLY A 257 -20.98 -14.91 9.33
N ASN A 258 -21.00 -15.94 10.18
CA ASN A 258 -21.02 -15.81 11.64
C ASN A 258 -19.86 -16.55 12.33
N GLY A 259 -19.18 -17.48 11.65
CA GLY A 259 -18.01 -18.20 12.16
C GLY A 259 -18.09 -19.72 12.06
N VAL A 260 -19.03 -20.26 11.27
CA VAL A 260 -19.25 -21.69 11.08
C VAL A 260 -19.00 -22.09 9.63
N ILE A 261 -18.26 -23.17 9.44
CA ILE A 261 -18.22 -23.89 8.16
C ILE A 261 -19.30 -24.97 8.21
N THR A 262 -20.28 -24.84 7.32
CA THR A 262 -21.57 -25.56 7.42
C THR A 262 -21.60 -26.87 6.63
N SER A 263 -20.71 -26.99 5.65
CA SER A 263 -20.48 -28.18 4.82
C SER A 263 -19.33 -27.89 3.85
N GLY A 264 -18.80 -28.95 3.23
CA GLY A 264 -17.82 -28.80 2.17
C GLY A 264 -17.29 -30.15 1.67
N VAL A 265 -16.22 -30.06 0.89
CA VAL A 265 -15.39 -31.18 0.43
C VAL A 265 -13.92 -30.77 0.53
N GLU A 266 -13.04 -31.70 0.85
CA GLU A 266 -11.59 -31.57 0.91
C GLU A 266 -10.95 -32.75 0.16
N GLU A 267 -9.78 -32.51 -0.45
CA GLU A 267 -9.05 -33.47 -1.27
C GLU A 267 -7.54 -33.24 -1.19
N LEU A 268 -6.80 -34.29 -0.84
CA LEU A 268 -5.37 -34.26 -0.57
C LEU A 268 -4.61 -35.26 -1.45
N THR A 269 -3.56 -34.77 -2.13
CA THR A 269 -2.69 -35.62 -2.97
C THR A 269 -1.21 -35.42 -2.63
N ALA A 270 -0.54 -36.51 -2.25
CA ALA A 270 0.85 -36.57 -1.78
C ALA A 270 1.42 -38.02 -1.87
N PRO A 271 2.76 -38.21 -1.89
CA PRO A 271 3.43 -39.52 -1.92
C PRO A 271 2.93 -40.63 -0.98
N SER A 272 2.36 -40.28 0.17
CA SER A 272 1.83 -41.22 1.16
C SER A 272 0.31 -41.12 1.39
N SER A 273 -0.35 -40.15 0.78
CA SER A 273 -1.78 -39.84 1.00
C SER A 273 -2.42 -39.43 -0.32
N TYR A 274 -3.41 -40.20 -0.77
CA TYR A 274 -4.24 -39.84 -1.92
C TYR A 274 -5.70 -40.02 -1.53
N ASP A 275 -6.39 -38.92 -1.27
CA ASP A 275 -7.80 -38.91 -0.92
C ASP A 275 -8.56 -37.89 -1.77
N LEU A 276 -9.76 -38.27 -2.18
CA LEU A 276 -10.64 -37.50 -3.05
C LEU A 276 -12.08 -37.64 -2.54
N LEU A 277 -12.81 -36.52 -2.52
CA LEU A 277 -14.18 -36.37 -2.02
C LEU A 277 -14.37 -36.63 -0.51
N ASP A 278 -13.39 -36.31 0.36
CA ASP A 278 -13.65 -36.32 1.80
C ASP A 278 -14.61 -35.16 2.15
N ALA A 279 -15.67 -35.46 2.89
CA ALA A 279 -16.72 -34.52 3.20
C ALA A 279 -16.37 -33.73 4.47
N VAL A 280 -16.29 -32.39 4.37
CA VAL A 280 -16.17 -31.53 5.55
C VAL A 280 -17.47 -31.62 6.35
N THR A 281 -17.37 -32.24 7.53
CA THR A 281 -18.51 -32.59 8.40
C THR A 281 -18.95 -31.42 9.28
N ASP A 282 -18.00 -30.69 9.85
CA ASP A 282 -18.19 -29.38 10.47
C ASP A 282 -16.89 -28.55 10.40
N GLY A 283 -16.98 -27.29 10.80
CA GLY A 283 -15.81 -26.45 11.02
C GLY A 283 -16.18 -25.08 11.59
N THR A 284 -15.16 -24.30 11.94
CA THR A 284 -15.31 -22.95 12.49
C THR A 284 -14.27 -22.00 11.92
N TYR A 285 -14.53 -20.70 11.97
CA TYR A 285 -13.55 -19.67 11.64
C TYR A 285 -13.77 -18.39 12.47
N LEU A 286 -12.69 -17.63 12.65
CA LEU A 286 -12.69 -16.36 13.37
C LEU A 286 -11.85 -15.34 12.59
N ILE A 287 -12.39 -14.15 12.37
CA ILE A 287 -11.73 -13.06 11.63
C ILE A 287 -11.72 -11.80 12.49
N ASP A 288 -10.52 -11.23 12.68
CA ASP A 288 -10.33 -9.99 13.42
C ASP A 288 -10.49 -8.73 12.52
N PRO A 289 -10.67 -7.53 13.10
CA PRO A 289 -10.89 -6.30 12.33
C PRO A 289 -9.79 -5.93 11.32
N SER A 290 -8.61 -6.52 11.44
CA SER A 290 -7.48 -6.29 10.53
C SER A 290 -7.54 -7.14 9.25
N GLY A 291 -8.42 -8.14 9.19
CA GLY A 291 -8.56 -9.08 8.08
C GLY A 291 -7.77 -10.38 8.24
N HIS A 292 -6.98 -10.51 9.30
CA HIS A 292 -6.39 -11.79 9.70
C HIS A 292 -7.47 -12.68 10.36
N GLY A 293 -7.35 -14.00 10.19
CA GLY A 293 -8.24 -14.97 10.80
C GLY A 293 -7.72 -16.41 10.75
N THR A 294 -8.38 -17.28 11.50
CA THR A 294 -8.09 -18.72 11.54
C THR A 294 -9.32 -19.55 11.18
N MET A 295 -9.09 -20.76 10.66
CA MET A 295 -10.12 -21.72 10.29
C MET A 295 -9.75 -23.12 10.82
N LEU A 296 -10.76 -23.88 11.23
CA LEU A 296 -10.69 -25.27 11.65
C LEU A 296 -11.73 -26.07 10.86
N LEU A 297 -11.34 -27.17 10.23
CA LEU A 297 -12.22 -28.12 9.54
C LEU A 297 -12.10 -29.51 10.17
N HIS A 298 -13.21 -30.26 10.21
CA HIS A 298 -13.23 -31.69 10.53
C HIS A 298 -13.81 -32.49 9.35
N THR A 299 -13.10 -33.50 8.88
CA THR A 299 -13.49 -34.27 7.68
C THR A 299 -14.18 -35.60 8.06
N HIS A 300 -14.69 -36.35 7.07
CA HIS A 300 -15.36 -37.64 7.33
C HIS A 300 -14.36 -38.74 7.69
N LEU A 301 -13.11 -38.67 7.21
CA LEU A 301 -12.02 -39.55 7.67
C LEU A 301 -11.44 -39.15 9.04
N MET A 302 -12.09 -38.20 9.75
CA MET A 302 -11.73 -37.71 11.08
C MET A 302 -10.45 -36.87 11.13
N GLU A 303 -10.05 -36.24 10.02
CA GLU A 303 -8.96 -35.28 10.00
C GLU A 303 -9.35 -33.97 10.72
N THR A 304 -8.37 -33.13 11.04
CA THR A 304 -8.56 -31.92 11.87
C THR A 304 -7.66 -30.79 11.39
N LEU A 305 -8.03 -30.22 10.25
CA LEU A 305 -7.23 -29.28 9.45
C LEU A 305 -7.35 -27.85 10.00
N LYS A 306 -6.20 -27.17 10.13
CA LYS A 306 -6.08 -25.84 10.74
C LYS A 306 -5.33 -24.90 9.82
N PHE A 307 -5.99 -23.79 9.51
CA PHE A 307 -5.47 -22.76 8.62
C PHE A 307 -5.39 -21.41 9.31
N SER A 308 -4.37 -20.63 8.99
CA SER A 308 -4.35 -19.19 9.25
C SER A 308 -4.32 -18.45 7.92
N PHE A 309 -5.06 -17.34 7.85
CA PHE A 309 -5.29 -16.62 6.62
C PHE A 309 -5.37 -15.11 6.84
N VAL A 310 -5.13 -14.36 5.77
CA VAL A 310 -5.30 -12.91 5.71
C VAL A 310 -6.19 -12.58 4.51
N LEU A 311 -7.39 -12.09 4.79
CA LEU A 311 -8.28 -11.51 3.79
C LEU A 311 -7.56 -10.34 3.10
N THR A 312 -7.44 -10.45 1.79
CA THR A 312 -7.07 -9.36 0.90
C THR A 312 -8.34 -8.71 0.33
N SER A 313 -9.44 -9.44 0.23
CA SER A 313 -10.80 -8.91 0.03
C SER A 313 -11.85 -9.87 0.62
N PRO A 314 -13.16 -9.54 0.63
CA PRO A 314 -14.21 -10.52 0.93
C PRO A 314 -14.28 -11.70 -0.06
N THR A 315 -13.63 -11.61 -1.22
CA THR A 315 -13.65 -12.63 -2.28
C THR A 315 -12.34 -13.41 -2.42
N HIS A 316 -11.28 -13.04 -1.69
CA HIS A 316 -9.96 -13.62 -1.85
C HIS A 316 -9.11 -13.46 -0.56
N ALA A 317 -8.34 -14.49 -0.21
CA ALA A 317 -7.46 -14.51 0.95
C ALA A 317 -6.18 -15.30 0.68
N LEU A 318 -5.08 -14.85 1.31
CA LEU A 318 -3.84 -15.62 1.43
C LEU A 318 -4.00 -16.59 2.60
N ILE A 319 -3.69 -17.87 2.41
CA ILE A 319 -3.96 -18.92 3.41
C ILE A 319 -2.81 -19.93 3.48
N PHE A 320 -2.56 -20.48 4.67
CA PHE A 320 -1.69 -21.63 4.85
C PHE A 320 -2.20 -22.56 5.97
N GLU A 321 -1.94 -23.85 5.81
CA GLU A 321 -2.17 -24.90 6.81
C GLU A 321 -1.02 -24.93 7.85
N TYR A 322 -1.28 -25.35 9.10
CA TYR A 322 -0.24 -25.27 10.15
C TYR A 322 -0.18 -26.41 11.18
N ASP A 323 -0.91 -27.50 11.01
CA ASP A 323 -0.97 -28.64 11.95
C ASP A 323 -0.05 -29.82 11.59
N GLY A 324 0.96 -29.59 10.76
CA GLY A 324 2.11 -30.49 10.58
C GLY A 324 2.58 -30.61 9.14
N THR A 325 1.71 -30.29 8.19
CA THR A 325 1.93 -30.36 6.74
C THR A 325 1.80 -28.97 6.09
N PRO A 326 2.46 -27.93 6.62
CA PRO A 326 2.19 -26.57 6.18
C PRO A 326 2.38 -26.43 4.68
N ALA A 327 1.31 -26.00 4.05
CA ALA A 327 1.15 -25.76 2.63
C ALA A 327 0.47 -24.40 2.50
N SER A 328 0.82 -23.60 1.49
CA SER A 328 0.22 -22.27 1.31
C SER A 328 -0.32 -22.03 -0.08
N GLY A 329 -1.24 -21.07 -0.17
CA GLY A 329 -1.84 -20.64 -1.40
C GLY A 329 -2.97 -19.67 -1.11
N THR A 330 -4.14 -19.95 -1.67
CA THR A 330 -5.22 -18.96 -1.80
C THR A 330 -6.59 -19.58 -1.53
N MET A 331 -7.46 -18.82 -0.87
CA MET A 331 -8.88 -19.12 -0.72
C MET A 331 -9.71 -18.08 -1.49
N ASP A 332 -10.49 -18.53 -2.46
CA ASP A 332 -11.27 -17.67 -3.37
C ASP A 332 -12.78 -17.92 -3.25
N LEU A 333 -13.61 -16.87 -3.33
CA LEU A 333 -15.06 -17.01 -3.41
C LEU A 333 -15.46 -17.62 -4.76
N GLN A 334 -16.13 -18.78 -4.73
CA GLN A 334 -16.61 -19.44 -5.93
C GLN A 334 -17.88 -18.77 -6.46
N GLN A 335 -17.91 -18.55 -7.77
CA GLN A 335 -18.99 -17.87 -8.49
C GLN A 335 -19.80 -18.90 -9.29
N PRO A 336 -20.93 -19.43 -8.77
CA PRO A 336 -21.85 -20.24 -9.56
C PRO A 336 -22.52 -19.40 -10.67
N ALA A 337 -23.19 -20.07 -11.61
CA ALA A 337 -23.99 -19.38 -12.61
C ALA A 337 -25.17 -18.63 -11.97
N ALA A 338 -25.81 -17.71 -12.71
CA ALA A 338 -26.88 -16.82 -12.21
C ALA A 338 -28.13 -17.53 -11.62
N GLY A 339 -28.24 -18.85 -11.76
CA GLY A 339 -29.25 -19.68 -11.07
C GLY A 339 -28.83 -20.23 -9.70
N GLY A 340 -27.64 -19.90 -9.20
CA GLY A 340 -27.10 -20.39 -7.93
C GLY A 340 -26.46 -21.79 -7.97
N SER A 341 -26.31 -22.38 -9.16
CA SER A 341 -25.67 -23.69 -9.36
C SER A 341 -24.49 -23.58 -10.33
N PHE A 342 -23.52 -24.48 -10.19
CA PHE A 342 -22.42 -24.60 -11.15
C PHE A 342 -22.89 -25.33 -12.42
N THR A 343 -22.31 -24.98 -13.58
CA THR A 343 -22.64 -25.61 -14.86
C THR A 343 -21.43 -25.70 -15.79
N ALA A 344 -21.41 -26.71 -16.68
CA ALA A 344 -20.36 -26.84 -17.69
C ALA A 344 -20.26 -25.59 -18.61
N ALA A 345 -21.35 -24.86 -18.79
CA ALA A 345 -21.40 -23.61 -19.56
C ALA A 345 -20.53 -22.47 -18.99
N GLN A 346 -20.06 -22.58 -17.75
CA GLN A 346 -19.07 -21.66 -17.19
C GLN A 346 -17.64 -21.93 -17.69
N ILE A 347 -17.36 -23.15 -18.18
CA ILE A 347 -16.04 -23.54 -18.68
C ILE A 347 -16.09 -23.56 -20.21
N SER A 348 -15.85 -22.41 -20.83
CA SER A 348 -16.05 -22.20 -22.26
C SER A 348 -14.99 -21.26 -22.86
N GLY A 349 -14.51 -21.59 -24.05
CA GLY A 349 -13.39 -20.90 -24.69
C GLY A 349 -12.05 -21.53 -24.35
N LYS A 350 -10.97 -20.76 -24.52
CA LYS A 350 -9.60 -21.23 -24.29
C LYS A 350 -9.10 -20.89 -22.89
N TYR A 351 -8.36 -21.82 -22.30
CA TYR A 351 -7.67 -21.65 -21.03
C TYR A 351 -6.18 -21.98 -21.21
N SER A 352 -5.33 -21.24 -20.51
CA SER A 352 -3.92 -21.53 -20.24
C SER A 352 -3.83 -22.16 -18.85
N PHE A 353 -3.08 -23.23 -18.67
CA PHE A 353 -2.94 -23.88 -17.36
C PHE A 353 -1.48 -24.15 -17.00
N LEU A 354 -1.22 -24.21 -15.70
CA LEU A 354 0.08 -24.53 -15.10
C LEU A 354 -0.17 -25.21 -13.76
N THR A 355 0.52 -26.33 -13.52
CA THR A 355 0.62 -27.04 -12.25
C THR A 355 2.07 -27.46 -12.00
N ASP A 356 2.43 -27.59 -10.73
CA ASP A 356 3.74 -28.10 -10.31
C ASP A 356 3.62 -29.04 -9.11
N GLY A 357 4.71 -29.76 -8.84
CA GLY A 357 4.77 -30.83 -7.86
C GLY A 357 5.74 -31.93 -8.30
N ILE A 358 5.31 -33.19 -8.29
CA ILE A 358 6.18 -34.35 -8.56
C ILE A 358 5.52 -35.47 -9.39
N ASP A 359 6.34 -36.27 -10.05
CA ASP A 359 6.01 -37.57 -10.66
C ASP A 359 5.88 -38.67 -9.58
N HIS A 360 4.86 -39.53 -9.63
CA HIS A 360 4.67 -40.67 -8.71
C HIS A 360 5.54 -41.88 -9.07
N SER A 361 6.15 -41.91 -10.27
CA SER A 361 6.99 -43.03 -10.72
C SER A 361 8.21 -43.27 -9.81
N GLY A 362 8.72 -44.51 -9.80
CA GLY A 362 9.51 -45.09 -8.70
C GLY A 362 10.85 -44.44 -8.30
N ALA A 363 11.23 -43.31 -8.90
CA ALA A 363 12.13 -42.34 -8.31
C ALA A 363 11.48 -40.97 -8.49
N LEU A 364 10.82 -40.48 -7.43
CA LEU A 364 10.04 -39.24 -7.47
C LEU A 364 10.89 -38.08 -8.01
N LYS A 365 10.36 -37.36 -9.00
CA LYS A 365 11.02 -36.24 -9.67
C LYS A 365 10.16 -35.00 -9.57
N ASN A 366 10.80 -33.85 -9.34
CA ASN A 366 10.18 -32.55 -9.53
C ASN A 366 9.62 -32.46 -10.95
N MET A 367 8.39 -31.98 -11.06
CA MET A 367 7.64 -31.94 -12.31
C MET A 367 6.82 -30.66 -12.41
N SER A 368 6.73 -30.13 -13.62
CA SER A 368 5.77 -29.08 -13.97
C SER A 368 4.99 -29.50 -15.20
N ILE A 369 3.68 -29.31 -15.16
CA ILE A 369 2.77 -29.56 -16.28
C ILE A 369 2.12 -28.23 -16.66
N ALA A 370 2.12 -27.91 -17.94
CA ALA A 370 1.51 -26.69 -18.44
C ALA A 370 0.80 -26.94 -19.77
N GLY A 371 0.11 -25.93 -20.28
CA GLY A 371 -0.48 -26.04 -21.60
C GLY A 371 -1.63 -25.10 -21.88
N THR A 372 -2.43 -25.49 -22.87
CA THR A 372 -3.73 -24.87 -23.16
C THR A 372 -4.79 -25.92 -23.44
N PHE A 373 -6.05 -25.55 -23.22
CA PHE A 373 -7.19 -26.34 -23.70
C PHE A 373 -8.34 -25.44 -24.17
N ALA A 374 -9.19 -25.97 -25.05
CA ALA A 374 -10.37 -25.30 -25.59
C ALA A 374 -11.66 -26.06 -25.22
N ALA A 375 -12.39 -25.54 -24.23
CA ALA A 375 -13.65 -26.11 -23.76
C ALA A 375 -14.86 -25.52 -24.51
N ASP A 376 -15.89 -26.33 -24.75
CA ASP A 376 -17.08 -25.96 -25.53
C ASP A 376 -18.25 -25.40 -24.71
N GLY A 377 -18.18 -25.42 -23.38
CA GLY A 377 -19.30 -25.07 -22.50
C GLY A 377 -20.39 -26.14 -22.36
N MET A 378 -20.20 -27.33 -22.95
CA MET A 378 -21.13 -28.46 -22.89
C MET A 378 -20.51 -29.73 -22.29
N GLY A 379 -19.18 -29.78 -22.18
CA GLY A 379 -18.42 -30.85 -21.52
C GLY A 379 -17.30 -31.46 -22.37
N ALA A 380 -17.07 -30.97 -23.60
CA ALA A 380 -15.97 -31.43 -24.44
C ALA A 380 -14.77 -30.47 -24.39
N VAL A 381 -13.57 -31.05 -24.34
CA VAL A 381 -12.32 -30.34 -24.62
C VAL A 381 -11.93 -30.66 -26.06
N THR A 382 -12.18 -29.69 -26.94
CA THR A 382 -12.11 -29.84 -28.40
C THR A 382 -10.68 -29.89 -28.94
N SER A 383 -9.74 -29.30 -28.21
CA SER A 383 -8.29 -29.37 -28.47
C SER A 383 -7.51 -28.92 -27.24
N GLY A 384 -6.27 -29.38 -27.11
CA GLY A 384 -5.32 -28.88 -26.13
C GLY A 384 -3.87 -29.27 -26.47
N THR A 385 -2.95 -28.59 -25.80
CA THR A 385 -1.51 -28.91 -25.76
C THR A 385 -1.14 -29.19 -24.32
N LEU A 386 -0.46 -30.29 -24.07
CA LEU A 386 0.04 -30.74 -22.78
C LEU A 386 1.57 -30.76 -22.84
N ASP A 387 2.19 -29.87 -22.07
CA ASP A 387 3.63 -29.78 -21.87
C ASP A 387 3.97 -30.37 -20.49
N ILE A 388 5.04 -31.17 -20.42
CA ILE A 388 5.53 -31.75 -19.16
C ILE A 388 7.06 -31.59 -19.11
N ASN A 389 7.58 -30.93 -18.07
CA ASN A 389 8.98 -31.06 -17.67
C ASN A 389 9.05 -32.00 -16.46
N ASN A 390 9.52 -33.22 -16.66
CA ASN A 390 9.67 -34.23 -15.60
C ASN A 390 11.16 -34.51 -15.36
N GLY A 391 11.71 -34.00 -14.25
CA GLY A 391 13.11 -34.21 -13.90
C GLY A 391 14.11 -33.67 -14.93
N GLY A 392 13.79 -32.56 -15.61
CA GLY A 392 14.61 -31.99 -16.70
C GLY A 392 14.42 -32.66 -18.05
N THR A 393 13.47 -33.60 -18.17
CA THR A 393 13.04 -34.17 -19.46
C THR A 393 11.77 -33.49 -19.89
N PHE A 394 11.87 -32.62 -20.90
CA PHE A 394 10.74 -31.89 -21.46
C PHE A 394 10.05 -32.65 -22.60
N THR A 395 8.72 -32.69 -22.59
CA THR A 395 7.87 -33.25 -23.66
C THR A 395 6.66 -32.35 -23.94
N THR A 396 6.18 -32.39 -25.19
CA THR A 396 4.96 -31.72 -25.65
C THR A 396 4.09 -32.74 -26.39
N THR A 397 2.80 -32.80 -26.09
CA THR A 397 1.82 -33.62 -26.82
C THR A 397 0.49 -32.87 -27.00
N SER A 398 -0.28 -33.23 -28.03
CA SER A 398 -1.64 -32.71 -28.22
C SER A 398 -2.67 -33.60 -27.54
N PHE A 399 -3.78 -33.05 -27.07
CA PHE A 399 -4.91 -33.83 -26.54
C PHE A 399 -6.27 -33.33 -27.01
N THR A 400 -7.26 -34.20 -26.85
CA THR A 400 -8.70 -33.83 -26.74
C THR A 400 -9.22 -34.42 -25.44
N GLY A 401 -10.44 -34.09 -25.03
CA GLY A 401 -10.85 -34.43 -23.66
C GLY A 401 -12.30 -34.21 -23.34
N THR A 402 -12.62 -34.37 -22.06
CA THR A 402 -13.92 -34.05 -21.48
C THR A 402 -13.76 -33.36 -20.14
N LEU A 403 -14.69 -32.47 -19.85
CA LEU A 403 -14.96 -31.95 -18.51
C LEU A 403 -16.22 -32.66 -18.01
N SER A 404 -16.16 -33.34 -16.88
CA SER A 404 -17.40 -33.83 -16.24
C SER A 404 -18.29 -32.63 -15.89
N PRO A 405 -19.63 -32.80 -15.82
CA PRO A 405 -20.49 -31.79 -15.20
C PRO A 405 -19.97 -31.47 -13.78
N PRO A 406 -19.96 -30.19 -13.37
CA PRO A 406 -19.60 -29.82 -12.01
C PRO A 406 -20.72 -30.16 -11.02
N ASP A 407 -20.34 -30.46 -9.78
CA ASP A 407 -21.25 -30.73 -8.67
C ASP A 407 -21.72 -29.44 -7.94
N SER A 408 -22.36 -29.60 -6.78
CA SER A 408 -22.77 -28.49 -5.91
C SER A 408 -21.61 -27.71 -5.28
N ASN A 409 -20.39 -28.24 -5.31
CA ASN A 409 -19.16 -27.61 -4.86
C ASN A 409 -18.39 -26.94 -6.02
N GLY A 410 -18.91 -27.02 -7.25
CA GLY A 410 -18.22 -26.55 -8.45
C GLY A 410 -17.05 -27.44 -8.85
N ARG A 411 -16.99 -28.65 -8.29
CA ARG A 411 -15.96 -29.66 -8.51
C ARG A 411 -16.33 -30.55 -9.70
N GLY A 412 -15.35 -30.88 -10.54
CA GLY A 412 -15.48 -31.92 -11.56
C GLY A 412 -14.12 -32.46 -11.99
N ASN A 413 -14.09 -33.28 -13.03
CA ASN A 413 -12.86 -33.87 -13.56
C ASN A 413 -12.59 -33.35 -14.99
N LEU A 414 -11.36 -32.90 -15.24
CA LEU A 414 -10.80 -32.56 -16.55
C LEU A 414 -9.96 -33.75 -17.04
N ILE A 415 -10.48 -34.49 -18.02
CA ILE A 415 -9.84 -35.68 -18.61
C ILE A 415 -9.16 -35.28 -19.92
N MET A 416 -7.84 -35.45 -19.98
CA MET A 416 -6.96 -35.14 -21.11
C MET A 416 -6.54 -36.44 -21.81
N ASN A 417 -7.19 -36.78 -22.93
CA ASN A 417 -6.88 -37.97 -23.72
C ASN A 417 -5.83 -37.62 -24.80
N THR A 418 -4.62 -38.15 -24.62
CA THR A 418 -3.52 -37.99 -25.57
C THR A 418 -3.44 -39.18 -26.56
N PRO A 419 -2.71 -39.06 -27.68
CA PRO A 419 -2.49 -40.17 -28.62
C PRO A 419 -1.79 -41.41 -28.03
N VAL A 420 -1.13 -41.27 -26.87
CA VAL A 420 -0.39 -42.33 -26.19
C VAL A 420 -1.04 -42.51 -24.81
N ILE A 421 -1.77 -43.61 -24.60
CA ILE A 421 -2.73 -43.71 -23.48
C ILE A 421 -2.06 -43.56 -22.09
N SER A 422 -0.79 -43.97 -21.91
CA SER A 422 0.00 -43.75 -20.68
C SER A 422 0.26 -42.28 -20.33
N ASP A 423 0.16 -41.42 -21.33
CA ASP A 423 0.51 -40.00 -21.27
C ASP A 423 -0.77 -39.14 -21.12
N SER A 424 -1.94 -39.78 -21.08
CA SER A 424 -3.21 -39.13 -20.71
C SER A 424 -3.21 -38.76 -19.23
N ARG A 425 -3.97 -37.72 -18.87
CA ARG A 425 -4.03 -37.20 -17.50
C ARG A 425 -5.45 -36.81 -17.10
N THR A 426 -5.74 -36.91 -15.82
CA THR A 426 -6.97 -36.47 -15.19
C THR A 426 -6.63 -35.50 -14.09
N PHE A 427 -7.24 -34.33 -14.12
CA PHE A 427 -7.20 -33.38 -13.01
C PHE A 427 -8.60 -33.26 -12.41
N VAL A 428 -8.68 -33.15 -11.09
CA VAL A 428 -9.85 -32.53 -10.47
C VAL A 428 -9.78 -31.02 -10.73
N TYR A 429 -10.92 -30.41 -11.02
CA TYR A 429 -11.06 -28.97 -11.15
C TYR A 429 -12.07 -28.43 -10.13
N TYR A 430 -11.85 -27.22 -9.63
CA TYR A 430 -12.84 -26.41 -8.89
C TYR A 430 -13.08 -25.08 -9.61
N ILE A 431 -14.34 -24.77 -9.91
CA ILE A 431 -14.72 -23.48 -10.54
C ILE A 431 -14.64 -22.35 -9.50
N ILE A 432 -13.70 -21.42 -9.68
CA ILE A 432 -13.71 -20.14 -8.97
C ILE A 432 -14.60 -19.14 -9.72
N SER A 433 -14.42 -19.03 -11.03
CA SER A 433 -15.23 -18.21 -11.92
C SER A 433 -15.18 -18.77 -13.34
N PRO A 434 -15.96 -18.26 -14.30
CA PRO A 434 -15.78 -18.62 -15.71
C PRO A 434 -14.37 -18.36 -16.27
N LYS A 435 -13.55 -17.55 -15.58
CA LYS A 435 -12.16 -17.27 -15.96
C LYS A 435 -11.12 -18.12 -15.23
N VAL A 436 -11.44 -18.76 -14.10
CA VAL A 436 -10.44 -19.44 -13.25
C VAL A 436 -10.96 -20.76 -12.69
N LEU A 437 -10.17 -21.81 -12.90
CA LEU A 437 -10.28 -23.10 -12.24
C LEU A 437 -9.05 -23.34 -11.36
N ARG A 438 -9.23 -23.85 -10.14
CA ARG A 438 -8.14 -24.52 -9.40
C ARG A 438 -8.04 -25.97 -9.89
N LEU A 439 -6.83 -26.52 -9.96
CA LEU A 439 -6.54 -27.86 -10.46
C LEU A 439 -5.71 -28.65 -9.43
N LEU A 440 -6.05 -29.93 -9.27
CA LEU A 440 -5.37 -30.92 -8.43
C LEU A 440 -5.33 -32.27 -9.17
N GLU A 441 -4.33 -33.10 -8.92
CA GLU A 441 -4.17 -34.46 -9.46
C GLU A 441 -5.46 -35.31 -9.35
N GLY A 442 -5.82 -36.03 -10.41
CA GLY A 442 -7.06 -36.82 -10.46
C GLY A 442 -6.94 -38.27 -10.94
N ASP A 443 -5.74 -38.77 -11.29
CA ASP A 443 -5.52 -40.20 -11.62
C ASP A 443 -4.33 -40.89 -10.93
N ASN A 444 -3.67 -40.24 -9.96
CA ASN A 444 -2.55 -40.78 -9.19
C ASN A 444 -1.40 -41.30 -10.10
N ILE A 445 -1.09 -40.54 -11.14
CA ILE A 445 0.12 -40.70 -11.98
C ILE A 445 1.21 -39.71 -11.50
N SER A 446 0.81 -38.64 -10.82
CA SER A 446 1.66 -37.61 -10.24
C SER A 446 1.09 -37.10 -8.91
N PHE A 447 1.73 -36.09 -8.31
CA PHE A 447 1.15 -35.26 -7.25
C PHE A 447 1.43 -33.80 -7.63
N VAL A 448 0.50 -33.19 -8.36
CA VAL A 448 0.64 -31.83 -8.91
C VAL A 448 -0.61 -30.99 -8.70
N GLY A 449 -0.39 -29.69 -8.49
CA GLY A 449 -1.44 -28.71 -8.16
C GLY A 449 -1.19 -27.39 -8.86
N GLY A 450 -2.26 -26.64 -9.12
CA GLY A 450 -2.14 -25.34 -9.79
C GLY A 450 -3.48 -24.83 -10.32
N SER A 451 -3.49 -24.17 -11.49
CA SER A 451 -4.69 -23.48 -11.94
C SER A 451 -4.77 -23.31 -13.46
N ALA A 452 -6.00 -23.22 -13.97
CA ALA A 452 -6.30 -22.85 -15.35
C ALA A 452 -6.97 -21.47 -15.39
N TYR A 453 -6.42 -20.58 -16.21
CA TYR A 453 -6.86 -19.21 -16.40
C TYR A 453 -7.32 -19.03 -17.85
N ALA A 454 -8.50 -18.43 -18.06
CA ALA A 454 -9.01 -18.18 -19.41
C ALA A 454 -8.04 -17.30 -20.20
N GLN A 455 -7.89 -17.54 -21.51
CA GLN A 455 -7.09 -16.69 -22.41
C GLN A 455 -7.83 -15.41 -22.81
N GLY A 456 -9.16 -15.38 -22.72
CA GLY A 456 -9.98 -14.19 -22.99
C GLY A 456 -9.65 -13.51 -24.32
N SER A 457 -9.19 -12.26 -24.25
CA SER A 457 -8.77 -11.44 -25.40
C SER A 457 -7.24 -11.38 -25.60
N ALA A 458 -6.47 -12.30 -25.02
CA ALA A 458 -5.01 -12.35 -25.17
C ALA A 458 -4.57 -12.45 -26.64
N GLY A 459 -3.53 -11.69 -26.99
CA GLY A 459 -3.07 -11.57 -28.38
C GLY A 459 -2.33 -12.81 -28.89
N SER A 460 -2.44 -13.09 -30.19
CA SER A 460 -1.86 -14.27 -30.85
C SER A 460 -0.59 -13.98 -31.68
N THR A 461 0.11 -12.90 -31.37
CA THR A 461 1.32 -12.44 -32.06
C THR A 461 2.33 -11.85 -31.08
N VAL A 462 3.59 -11.69 -31.50
CA VAL A 462 4.68 -11.12 -30.69
C VAL A 462 4.34 -9.76 -30.05
N ALA A 463 3.47 -8.95 -30.66
CA ALA A 463 2.99 -7.69 -30.08
C ALA A 463 2.16 -7.84 -28.79
N ALA A 464 1.75 -9.06 -28.42
CA ALA A 464 1.02 -9.35 -27.19
C ALA A 464 1.87 -9.25 -25.91
N LEU A 465 3.21 -9.35 -26.02
CA LEU A 465 4.14 -8.99 -24.95
C LEU A 465 4.85 -7.69 -25.33
N SER A 466 4.30 -6.57 -24.89
CA SER A 466 4.88 -5.25 -25.11
C SER A 466 4.70 -4.38 -23.87
N GLY A 467 5.71 -3.57 -23.54
CA GLY A 467 5.77 -2.80 -22.29
C GLY A 467 6.51 -3.55 -21.18
N LYS A 468 6.24 -3.14 -19.93
CA LYS A 468 6.95 -3.67 -18.76
C LYS A 468 6.19 -4.83 -18.12
N PHE A 469 6.95 -5.78 -17.57
CA PHE A 469 6.46 -6.91 -16.79
C PHE A 469 7.30 -7.06 -15.52
N VAL A 470 6.67 -7.41 -14.40
CA VAL A 470 7.38 -8.13 -13.32
C VAL A 470 7.21 -9.62 -13.54
N TYR A 471 8.12 -10.41 -13.00
CA TYR A 471 8.03 -11.86 -13.09
C TYR A 471 8.63 -12.54 -11.87
N GLN A 472 8.25 -13.80 -11.71
CA GLN A 472 8.91 -14.75 -10.82
C GLN A 472 8.88 -16.13 -11.46
N HIS A 473 9.99 -16.85 -11.39
CA HIS A 473 10.01 -18.30 -11.58
C HIS A 473 10.71 -18.94 -10.39
N HIS A 474 10.29 -20.15 -10.06
CA HIS A 474 10.90 -20.93 -9.00
C HIS A 474 10.85 -22.41 -9.38
N GLY A 475 11.63 -23.24 -8.67
CA GLY A 475 11.73 -24.65 -8.98
C GLY A 475 12.94 -25.29 -8.33
N TRP A 476 13.38 -26.39 -8.92
CA TRP A 476 14.49 -27.20 -8.43
C TRP A 476 15.64 -27.25 -9.43
N SER A 477 16.85 -26.99 -8.93
CA SER A 477 18.13 -27.01 -9.64
C SER A 477 19.12 -27.92 -8.90
N THR A 478 20.31 -28.17 -9.45
CA THR A 478 21.33 -29.02 -8.80
C THR A 478 21.75 -28.53 -7.39
N PRO A 479 21.86 -27.21 -7.11
CA PRO A 479 22.03 -26.69 -5.75
C PRO A 479 20.89 -26.96 -4.74
N GLY A 480 19.67 -27.23 -5.19
CA GLY A 480 18.47 -27.35 -4.34
C GLY A 480 17.28 -26.59 -4.94
N ARG A 481 16.44 -25.99 -4.09
CA ARG A 481 15.37 -25.09 -4.56
C ARG A 481 16.00 -23.78 -5.05
N THR A 482 15.35 -23.13 -6.00
CA THR A 482 15.81 -21.90 -6.66
C THR A 482 14.60 -21.02 -6.93
N VAL A 483 14.75 -19.71 -6.68
CA VAL A 483 13.80 -18.68 -7.09
C VAL A 483 14.56 -17.52 -7.75
N ALA A 484 13.95 -16.92 -8.76
CA ALA A 484 14.28 -15.59 -9.23
C ALA A 484 13.02 -14.73 -9.33
N ALA A 485 13.15 -13.45 -9.01
CA ALA A 485 12.13 -12.44 -9.24
C ALA A 485 12.79 -11.20 -9.86
N GLY A 486 12.05 -10.52 -10.73
CA GLY A 486 12.61 -9.40 -11.48
C GLY A 486 11.57 -8.57 -12.20
N GLN A 487 12.05 -7.60 -12.96
CA GLN A 487 11.26 -6.81 -13.89
C GLN A 487 12.00 -6.60 -15.22
N PHE A 488 11.29 -6.61 -16.33
CA PHE A 488 11.85 -6.38 -17.66
C PHE A 488 10.90 -5.63 -18.61
N THR A 489 11.44 -5.12 -19.72
CA THR A 489 10.68 -4.46 -20.79
C THR A 489 10.74 -5.27 -22.08
N ALA A 490 9.59 -5.76 -22.54
CA ALA A 490 9.40 -6.37 -23.85
C ALA A 490 9.05 -5.31 -24.90
N ASP A 491 9.62 -5.42 -26.10
CA ASP A 491 9.48 -4.45 -27.20
C ASP A 491 8.22 -4.61 -28.07
N GLY A 492 7.44 -5.70 -27.93
CA GLY A 492 6.41 -6.10 -28.89
C GLY A 492 6.95 -6.61 -30.24
N MET A 493 8.26 -6.87 -30.35
CA MET A 493 8.96 -7.29 -31.57
C MET A 493 9.86 -8.53 -31.39
N GLY A 494 9.96 -9.07 -30.17
CA GLY A 494 10.59 -10.35 -29.84
C GLY A 494 11.81 -10.27 -28.92
N ASN A 495 12.15 -9.11 -28.38
CA ASN A 495 13.35 -8.91 -27.54
C ASN A 495 13.01 -8.36 -26.14
N VAL A 496 13.68 -8.90 -25.12
CA VAL A 496 13.74 -8.29 -23.79
C VAL A 496 14.87 -7.26 -23.81
N THR A 497 14.50 -5.99 -23.66
CA THR A 497 15.39 -4.84 -23.98
C THR A 497 16.11 -4.26 -22.77
N THR A 498 15.50 -4.34 -21.60
CA THR A 498 15.98 -3.84 -20.31
C THR A 498 15.35 -4.65 -19.20
N GLY A 499 16.01 -4.76 -18.05
CA GLY A 499 15.44 -5.34 -16.84
C GLY A 499 16.48 -5.58 -15.76
N ILE A 500 16.01 -5.85 -14.55
CA ILE A 500 16.82 -6.26 -13.40
C ILE A 500 16.14 -7.41 -12.65
N SER A 501 16.93 -8.23 -11.99
CA SER A 501 16.48 -9.41 -11.25
C SER A 501 17.38 -9.70 -10.05
N ASP A 502 16.79 -10.34 -9.06
CA ASP A 502 17.50 -11.00 -7.96
C ASP A 502 17.16 -12.50 -7.98
N SER A 503 18.06 -13.32 -7.45
CA SER A 503 17.86 -14.76 -7.25
C SER A 503 18.35 -15.20 -5.87
N ASN A 504 17.75 -16.27 -5.39
CA ASN A 504 18.15 -17.00 -4.20
C ASN A 504 18.08 -18.51 -4.52
N SER A 505 19.03 -19.30 -4.02
CA SER A 505 19.23 -20.68 -4.49
C SER A 505 20.01 -21.57 -3.54
N GLY A 506 19.54 -22.81 -3.42
CA GLY A 506 20.22 -23.92 -2.78
C GLY A 506 20.10 -23.94 -1.26
N GLY A 507 20.81 -24.87 -0.65
CA GLY A 507 20.79 -25.07 0.80
C GLY A 507 21.50 -23.99 1.61
N LEU A 508 21.21 -23.93 2.92
CA LEU A 508 21.79 -22.93 3.83
C LEU A 508 23.32 -23.14 4.03
N PRO A 509 24.17 -22.09 3.89
CA PRO A 509 23.86 -20.72 3.52
C PRO A 509 23.57 -20.58 2.01
N THR A 510 22.47 -19.94 1.68
CA THR A 510 21.94 -19.90 0.31
C THR A 510 22.79 -19.00 -0.60
N THR A 511 22.74 -19.27 -1.90
CA THR A 511 23.45 -18.50 -2.92
C THR A 511 22.55 -17.40 -3.46
N VAL A 512 22.92 -16.14 -3.22
CA VAL A 512 22.13 -14.97 -3.60
C VAL A 512 22.85 -14.16 -4.68
N THR A 513 22.17 -13.88 -5.80
CA THR A 513 22.67 -13.01 -6.89
C THR A 513 21.74 -11.83 -7.05
N LYS A 514 22.26 -10.61 -7.22
CA LYS A 514 21.45 -9.37 -7.09
C LYS A 514 21.67 -8.34 -8.18
N GLY A 515 20.61 -7.64 -8.56
CA GLY A 515 20.61 -6.57 -9.56
C GLY A 515 21.12 -7.02 -10.94
N THR A 516 20.89 -8.28 -11.31
CA THR A 516 21.37 -8.85 -12.58
C THR A 516 20.52 -8.38 -13.74
N THR A 517 21.16 -7.85 -14.78
CA THR A 517 20.49 -7.39 -16.01
C THR A 517 19.72 -8.53 -16.67
N VAL A 518 18.40 -8.37 -16.82
CA VAL A 518 17.56 -9.34 -17.53
C VAL A 518 17.68 -9.11 -19.03
N THR A 519 17.96 -10.17 -19.77
CA THR A 519 18.04 -10.17 -21.25
C THR A 519 17.36 -11.41 -21.81
N GLY A 520 16.95 -11.38 -23.08
CA GLY A 520 16.22 -12.51 -23.65
C GLY A 520 15.52 -12.23 -24.98
N THR A 521 14.91 -13.27 -25.53
CA THR A 521 14.05 -13.21 -26.72
C THR A 521 12.79 -14.03 -26.52
N TYR A 522 11.67 -13.62 -27.13
CA TYR A 522 10.39 -14.31 -27.01
C TYR A 522 9.67 -14.34 -28.37
N MET A 523 8.83 -15.36 -28.57
CA MET A 523 8.08 -15.57 -29.81
C MET A 523 6.65 -15.98 -29.49
N ILE A 524 5.67 -15.28 -30.05
CA ILE A 524 4.24 -15.63 -29.99
C ILE A 524 3.69 -15.59 -31.41
N SER A 525 3.02 -16.67 -31.84
CA SER A 525 2.55 -16.81 -33.22
C SER A 525 1.34 -17.74 -33.32
N GLY A 526 0.27 -17.27 -33.98
CA GLY A 526 -0.94 -18.04 -34.29
C GLY A 526 -1.84 -18.38 -33.09
N SER A 527 -1.35 -18.25 -31.86
CA SER A 527 -2.07 -18.53 -30.61
C SER A 527 -1.58 -17.64 -29.47
N PRO A 528 -2.32 -17.49 -28.35
CA PRO A 528 -1.87 -16.79 -27.14
C PRO A 528 -0.83 -17.60 -26.34
N SER A 529 0.14 -18.18 -27.03
CA SER A 529 1.14 -19.11 -26.48
C SER A 529 2.41 -19.02 -27.32
N GLY A 530 3.55 -19.35 -26.71
CA GLY A 530 4.84 -19.04 -27.30
C GLY A 530 6.03 -19.56 -26.51
N THR A 531 7.20 -19.02 -26.82
CA THR A 531 8.46 -19.32 -26.12
C THR A 531 9.14 -18.06 -25.60
N LEU A 532 9.92 -18.20 -24.53
CA LEU A 532 10.78 -17.17 -23.94
C LEU A 532 12.14 -17.80 -23.61
N ASN A 533 13.22 -17.26 -24.17
CA ASN A 533 14.57 -17.54 -23.72
C ASN A 533 15.01 -16.35 -22.85
N MET A 534 15.40 -16.59 -21.61
CA MET A 534 15.73 -15.52 -20.66
C MET A 534 17.03 -15.81 -19.92
N THR A 535 17.86 -14.79 -19.77
CA THR A 535 19.02 -14.77 -18.88
C THR A 535 18.76 -13.75 -17.78
N ASP A 536 18.83 -14.20 -16.53
CA ASP A 536 18.59 -13.41 -15.32
C ASP A 536 19.52 -13.82 -14.16
N ALA A 537 19.21 -13.38 -12.94
CA ALA A 537 19.99 -13.68 -11.74
C ALA A 537 20.11 -15.18 -11.39
N ALA A 538 19.22 -16.07 -11.85
CA ALA A 538 19.33 -17.51 -11.64
C ALA A 538 20.09 -18.24 -12.76
N GLY A 539 20.39 -17.57 -13.88
CA GLY A 539 21.15 -18.12 -15.00
C GLY A 539 20.45 -17.89 -16.34
N THR A 540 20.59 -18.83 -17.27
CA THR A 540 19.88 -18.82 -18.56
C THR A 540 18.94 -20.01 -18.63
N SER A 541 17.66 -19.74 -18.85
CA SER A 541 16.62 -20.76 -19.00
C SER A 541 15.75 -20.53 -20.25
N THR A 542 15.15 -21.61 -20.73
CA THR A 542 14.17 -21.60 -21.81
C THR A 542 12.80 -21.97 -21.28
N PHE A 543 11.77 -21.27 -21.74
CA PHE A 543 10.40 -21.41 -21.26
C PHE A 543 9.43 -21.54 -22.43
N ASN A 544 8.38 -22.32 -22.23
CA ASN A 544 7.12 -22.14 -22.95
C ASN A 544 6.23 -21.20 -22.12
N LEU A 545 5.57 -20.26 -22.79
CA LEU A 545 4.75 -19.23 -22.17
C LEU A 545 3.30 -19.30 -22.66
N TYR A 546 2.37 -19.02 -21.75
CA TYR A 546 0.94 -19.14 -21.98
C TYR A 546 0.21 -17.90 -21.46
N LEU A 547 -0.27 -17.04 -22.37
CA LEU A 547 -0.94 -15.80 -21.99
C LEU A 547 -2.28 -16.08 -21.30
N VAL A 548 -2.70 -15.17 -20.42
CA VAL A 548 -4.03 -15.18 -19.78
C VAL A 548 -4.83 -13.94 -20.20
N ASP A 549 -6.14 -13.95 -19.93
CA ASP A 549 -7.07 -12.86 -20.20
C ASP A 549 -6.55 -11.52 -19.62
N PRO A 550 -6.30 -10.48 -20.44
CA PRO A 550 -5.80 -9.18 -19.99
C PRO A 550 -6.64 -8.50 -18.90
N ALA A 551 -7.91 -8.89 -18.72
CA ALA A 551 -8.82 -8.42 -17.67
C ALA A 551 -8.96 -9.43 -16.52
N LEU A 552 -7.87 -10.10 -16.13
CA LEU A 552 -7.79 -11.05 -15.02
C LEU A 552 -6.47 -10.83 -14.27
N ASN A 553 -6.51 -10.90 -12.93
CA ASN A 553 -5.31 -10.98 -12.11
C ASN A 553 -5.05 -12.45 -11.74
N ILE A 554 -3.79 -12.89 -11.88
CA ILE A 554 -3.36 -14.27 -11.62
C ILE A 554 -3.21 -14.53 -10.10
N LEU A 555 -2.78 -13.53 -9.33
CA LEU A 555 -2.57 -13.66 -7.88
C LEU A 555 -3.86 -13.43 -7.08
N ASP A 556 -4.76 -12.57 -7.58
CA ASP A 556 -6.04 -12.22 -6.94
C ASP A 556 -7.19 -12.35 -7.96
N PRO A 557 -7.73 -13.57 -8.20
CA PRO A 557 -8.77 -13.82 -9.19
C PRO A 557 -10.07 -13.01 -9.01
N GLY A 558 -10.33 -12.49 -7.81
CA GLY A 558 -11.49 -11.64 -7.52
C GLY A 558 -11.34 -10.19 -8.00
N ASN A 559 -10.13 -9.78 -8.40
CA ASN A 559 -9.75 -8.39 -8.58
C ASN A 559 -9.32 -8.11 -10.03
N SER A 560 -10.04 -7.22 -10.72
CA SER A 560 -9.71 -6.83 -12.09
C SER A 560 -8.47 -5.93 -12.22
N SER A 561 -7.77 -5.63 -11.12
CA SER A 561 -6.62 -4.72 -11.07
C SER A 561 -5.31 -5.51 -11.06
N GLY A 562 -4.45 -5.24 -12.05
CA GLY A 562 -3.14 -5.89 -12.23
C GLY A 562 -2.85 -6.22 -13.69
N GLY A 563 -3.88 -6.67 -14.41
CA GLY A 563 -3.80 -7.06 -15.81
C GLY A 563 -3.31 -8.50 -16.00
N GLY A 564 -3.81 -9.14 -17.05
CA GLY A 564 -3.40 -10.49 -17.43
C GLY A 564 -2.01 -10.51 -18.04
N GLY A 565 -1.16 -11.42 -17.55
CA GLY A 565 0.18 -11.66 -18.08
C GLY A 565 0.30 -13.05 -18.71
N ALA A 566 1.22 -13.87 -18.21
CA ALA A 566 1.47 -15.22 -18.73
C ALA A 566 1.87 -16.21 -17.63
N LEU A 567 1.53 -17.47 -17.83
CA LEU A 567 2.12 -18.61 -17.13
C LEU A 567 3.41 -19.03 -17.86
N LEU A 568 4.41 -19.52 -17.13
CA LEU A 568 5.67 -20.02 -17.66
C LEU A 568 5.92 -21.45 -17.18
N VAL A 569 6.48 -22.30 -18.04
CA VAL A 569 7.07 -23.59 -17.67
C VAL A 569 8.50 -23.65 -18.19
N HIS A 570 9.46 -24.05 -17.34
CA HIS A 570 10.83 -24.32 -17.76
C HIS A 570 10.85 -25.50 -18.74
N THR A 571 11.58 -25.38 -19.86
CA THR A 571 11.72 -26.42 -20.90
C THR A 571 13.13 -27.01 -20.98
N ASP A 572 14.05 -26.51 -20.16
CA ASP A 572 15.39 -27.06 -19.98
C ASP A 572 15.53 -27.87 -18.67
N ALA A 573 16.76 -28.24 -18.32
CA ALA A 573 17.09 -29.09 -17.17
C ALA A 573 17.90 -28.37 -16.07
N SER A 574 18.08 -27.05 -16.18
CA SER A 574 18.83 -26.23 -15.21
C SER A 574 17.97 -25.89 -13.99
N ILE A 575 16.69 -25.60 -14.23
CA ILE A 575 15.65 -25.40 -13.22
C ILE A 575 14.41 -26.17 -13.70
N ILE A 576 13.75 -26.89 -12.81
CA ILE A 576 12.49 -27.59 -13.07
C ILE A 576 11.43 -26.96 -12.19
N GLY A 577 10.48 -26.23 -12.79
CA GLY A 577 9.45 -25.54 -12.03
C GLY A 577 8.57 -24.56 -12.84
N PRO A 578 7.59 -23.93 -12.15
CA PRO A 578 6.67 -22.95 -12.71
C PRO A 578 7.24 -21.52 -12.73
N GLY A 579 6.57 -20.64 -13.47
CA GLY A 579 6.73 -19.19 -13.34
C GLY A 579 5.53 -18.39 -13.82
N VAL A 580 5.57 -17.07 -13.58
CA VAL A 580 4.53 -16.12 -13.95
C VAL A 580 5.13 -14.81 -14.45
N LEU A 581 4.57 -14.27 -15.54
CA LEU A 581 4.72 -12.87 -15.96
C LEU A 581 3.47 -12.09 -15.53
N ILE A 582 3.64 -10.88 -15.01
CA ILE A 582 2.56 -9.98 -14.61
C ILE A 582 2.84 -8.59 -15.21
N PRO A 583 1.88 -7.92 -15.89
CA PRO A 583 2.08 -6.58 -16.43
C PRO A 583 2.47 -5.58 -15.34
N GLN A 584 3.49 -4.76 -15.59
CA GLN A 584 3.93 -3.74 -14.66
C GLN A 584 3.32 -2.38 -14.99
N VAL A 585 2.24 -2.04 -14.28
CA VAL A 585 1.47 -0.81 -14.38
C VAL A 585 1.82 0.14 -13.22
N VAL A 586 3.11 0.48 -13.08
CA VAL A 586 3.60 1.48 -12.11
C VAL A 586 3.73 2.85 -12.76
N SER A 587 3.38 3.92 -12.04
CA SER A 587 3.44 5.30 -12.56
C SER A 587 3.76 6.32 -11.46
N GLY A 588 4.31 7.47 -11.84
CA GLY A 588 4.76 8.50 -10.90
C GLY A 588 5.92 8.02 -10.04
N SER A 589 5.87 8.31 -8.73
CA SER A 589 6.78 7.77 -7.72
C SER A 589 6.09 6.57 -7.04
N PRO A 590 6.41 5.32 -7.40
CA PRO A 590 5.75 4.15 -6.80
C PRO A 590 6.06 4.03 -5.31
N THR A 591 5.06 3.59 -4.54
CA THR A 591 5.13 3.31 -3.11
C THR A 591 4.11 2.25 -2.73
N PHE A 592 4.23 1.66 -1.55
CA PHE A 592 3.19 0.85 -0.92
C PHE A 592 2.35 1.73 0.00
N SER A 593 1.28 2.37 -0.50
CA SER A 593 0.43 3.26 0.31
C SER A 593 -0.63 2.55 1.16
N GLN A 594 -0.83 1.25 0.94
CA GLN A 594 -1.97 0.49 1.42
C GLN A 594 -1.57 -0.51 2.53
N ASN A 595 -2.54 -1.10 3.22
CA ASN A 595 -2.29 -2.35 3.94
C ASN A 595 -2.16 -3.47 2.90
N HIS A 596 -1.35 -4.50 3.19
CA HIS A 596 -1.18 -5.67 2.33
C HIS A 596 -1.29 -6.96 3.15
N GLY A 597 -1.89 -7.98 2.55
CA GLY A 597 -1.57 -9.37 2.89
C GLY A 597 -0.20 -9.72 2.33
N LEU A 598 0.57 -10.48 3.09
CA LEU A 598 1.86 -11.08 2.73
C LEU A 598 1.70 -12.59 2.76
N ASN A 599 2.11 -13.27 1.69
CA ASN A 599 2.43 -14.69 1.75
C ASN A 599 3.93 -14.85 1.52
N LEU A 600 4.58 -15.69 2.32
CA LEU A 600 5.93 -16.17 2.05
C LEU A 600 6.00 -17.69 2.20
N VAL A 601 6.80 -18.29 1.34
CA VAL A 601 7.29 -19.67 1.42
C VAL A 601 8.79 -19.58 1.67
N ASN A 602 9.32 -20.41 2.58
CA ASN A 602 10.75 -20.54 2.84
C ASN A 602 11.18 -22.01 2.84
N SER A 603 12.31 -22.31 2.20
CA SER A 603 12.86 -23.66 2.03
C SER A 603 14.16 -23.85 2.83
N ILE A 604 14.07 -24.17 4.14
CA ILE A 604 15.27 -24.35 4.98
C ILE A 604 15.81 -25.80 4.95
N THR A 605 17.01 -25.95 4.37
CA THR A 605 17.67 -27.27 4.23
C THR A 605 18.63 -27.62 5.38
N SER A 606 18.70 -26.79 6.42
CA SER A 606 19.69 -26.91 7.52
C SER A 606 19.28 -27.90 8.60
N LEU A 607 18.02 -28.32 8.60
CA LEU A 607 17.48 -29.40 9.42
C LEU A 607 17.25 -30.63 8.52
N THR A 608 17.28 -31.81 9.12
CA THR A 608 16.98 -33.09 8.47
C THR A 608 15.68 -33.66 9.05
N PRO A 609 14.65 -34.00 8.25
CA PRO A 609 14.51 -33.84 6.80
C PRO A 609 14.35 -32.37 6.36
N PRO A 610 14.30 -32.04 5.04
CA PRO A 610 14.12 -30.66 4.59
C PRO A 610 12.79 -30.08 5.09
N ASN A 611 12.87 -28.88 5.66
CA ASN A 611 11.71 -28.19 6.24
C ASN A 611 11.27 -27.03 5.34
N GLU A 612 10.04 -27.08 4.87
CA GLU A 612 9.35 -25.89 4.38
C GLU A 612 8.72 -25.14 5.56
N ILE A 613 8.74 -23.81 5.49
CA ILE A 613 8.03 -22.92 6.41
C ILE A 613 7.15 -22.00 5.58
N HIS A 614 5.86 -22.02 5.87
CA HIS A 614 4.86 -21.17 5.20
C HIS A 614 4.39 -20.08 6.16
N LEU A 615 4.16 -18.89 5.62
CA LEU A 615 3.76 -17.70 6.37
C LEU A 615 2.60 -16.99 5.66
N ALA A 616 1.59 -16.62 6.43
CA ALA A 616 0.61 -15.59 6.06
C ALA A 616 0.71 -14.43 7.05
N GLY A 617 0.78 -13.21 6.55
CA GLY A 617 0.98 -12.03 7.37
C GLY A 617 0.21 -10.82 6.87
N ARG A 618 0.06 -9.84 7.75
CA ARG A 618 -0.60 -8.57 7.45
C ARG A 618 0.38 -7.43 7.74
N LEU A 619 0.56 -6.57 6.73
CA LEU A 619 1.39 -5.37 6.80
C LEU A 619 0.52 -4.13 6.66
N ALA A 620 0.45 -3.27 7.68
CA ALA A 620 -0.01 -1.90 7.51
C ALA A 620 1.18 -1.03 7.10
N SER A 621 1.03 -0.22 6.05
CA SER A 621 2.09 0.68 5.58
C SER A 621 1.92 2.11 6.13
N ASP A 622 3.04 2.80 6.36
CA ASP A 622 3.06 4.25 6.56
C ASP A 622 2.98 5.06 5.25
N GLY A 623 3.10 4.39 4.10
CA GLY A 623 3.08 4.97 2.76
C GLY A 623 4.39 5.64 2.32
N ALA A 624 5.42 5.62 3.17
CA ALA A 624 6.70 6.31 2.96
C ALA A 624 7.88 5.33 2.89
N ALA A 625 8.04 4.44 3.89
CA ALA A 625 9.17 3.52 3.97
C ALA A 625 8.97 2.30 4.89
N ASN A 626 7.92 2.23 5.71
CA ASN A 626 7.80 1.23 6.79
C ASN A 626 6.49 0.44 6.73
N PHE A 627 6.59 -0.85 7.07
CA PHE A 627 5.48 -1.72 7.37
C PHE A 627 5.45 -2.09 8.86
N ALA A 628 4.25 -2.23 9.43
CA ALA A 628 4.04 -2.79 10.77
C ALA A 628 2.77 -3.65 10.79
N GLY A 629 2.82 -4.77 11.51
CA GLY A 629 1.69 -5.67 11.68
C GLY A 629 2.10 -7.00 12.33
N SER A 630 1.56 -8.08 11.81
CA SER A 630 1.73 -9.42 12.38
C SER A 630 1.82 -10.50 11.31
N ALA A 631 2.37 -11.65 11.67
CA ALA A 631 2.36 -12.83 10.83
C ALA A 631 2.19 -14.12 11.65
N ASP A 632 1.52 -15.06 11.00
CA ASP A 632 1.38 -16.44 11.41
C ASP A 632 2.26 -17.29 10.50
N TYR A 633 2.99 -18.26 11.05
CA TYR A 633 3.77 -19.20 10.26
C TYR A 633 3.86 -20.59 10.92
N GLY A 634 4.11 -21.60 10.10
CA GLY A 634 4.22 -23.00 10.52
C GLY A 634 5.27 -23.74 9.68
N GLN A 635 5.99 -24.68 10.31
CA GLN A 635 7.02 -25.49 9.67
C GLN A 635 6.68 -26.98 9.67
N ASN A 636 7.21 -27.70 8.68
CA ASN A 636 7.26 -29.17 8.70
C ASN A 636 7.89 -29.64 10.03
N SER A 637 7.25 -30.59 10.72
CA SER A 637 7.74 -31.14 11.98
C SER A 637 7.32 -32.59 12.17
N ALA A 638 8.29 -33.51 12.14
CA ALA A 638 8.10 -34.90 12.56
C ALA A 638 7.93 -35.06 14.09
N TYR A 639 8.03 -33.96 14.85
CA TYR A 639 7.85 -33.92 16.31
C TYR A 639 6.51 -33.29 16.67
N ALA A 640 5.74 -33.97 17.51
CA ALA A 640 4.46 -33.48 18.02
C ALA A 640 4.62 -32.64 19.31
N PRO A 641 3.78 -31.62 19.54
CA PRO A 641 2.73 -31.14 18.64
C PRO A 641 3.30 -30.35 17.44
N PRO A 642 2.54 -30.25 16.34
CA PRO A 642 2.82 -29.30 15.28
C PRO A 642 2.79 -27.87 15.83
N SER A 643 3.86 -27.11 15.61
CA SER A 643 4.04 -25.79 16.21
C SER A 643 3.92 -24.68 15.16
N ALA A 644 2.72 -24.12 15.09
CA ALA A 644 2.50 -22.82 14.48
C ALA A 644 2.86 -21.71 15.48
N VAL A 645 3.44 -20.62 14.97
CA VAL A 645 3.61 -19.37 15.73
C VAL A 645 2.58 -18.39 15.18
N THR A 646 1.62 -17.98 16.00
CA THR A 646 0.49 -17.12 15.60
C THR A 646 0.53 -15.76 16.30
N GLY A 647 0.04 -14.72 15.61
CA GLY A 647 0.05 -13.34 16.09
C GLY A 647 1.44 -12.74 16.29
N ASN A 648 2.49 -13.30 15.67
CA ASN A 648 3.86 -12.84 15.89
C ASN A 648 4.07 -11.45 15.29
N SER A 649 4.84 -10.59 15.96
CA SER A 649 5.08 -9.22 15.52
C SER A 649 5.97 -9.19 14.28
N LEU A 650 5.50 -8.53 13.23
CA LEU A 650 6.20 -8.35 11.96
C LEU A 650 6.31 -6.86 11.64
N SER A 651 7.54 -6.38 11.50
CA SER A 651 7.83 -5.07 10.90
C SER A 651 8.62 -5.23 9.61
N GLY A 652 8.57 -4.23 8.75
CA GLY A 652 9.33 -4.23 7.50
C GLY A 652 9.72 -2.84 7.04
N MET A 653 10.64 -2.79 6.09
CA MET A 653 11.07 -1.57 5.41
C MET A 653 11.01 -1.76 3.91
N PHE A 654 10.79 -0.67 3.17
CA PHE A 654 10.90 -0.59 1.72
C PHE A 654 11.50 0.76 1.30
N ALA A 655 12.35 0.75 0.28
CA ALA A 655 12.98 1.93 -0.31
C ALA A 655 12.99 1.78 -1.84
N SER A 656 12.43 2.77 -2.55
CA SER A 656 12.23 2.69 -4.00
C SER A 656 13.54 2.86 -4.77
N ASP A 657 13.72 2.01 -5.78
CA ASP A 657 14.81 2.15 -6.75
C ASP A 657 14.44 3.22 -7.78
N SER A 658 15.16 4.34 -7.72
CA SER A 658 14.96 5.48 -8.64
C SER A 658 15.48 5.25 -10.05
N VAL A 659 16.34 4.23 -10.25
CA VAL A 659 16.82 3.78 -11.57
C VAL A 659 15.82 2.80 -12.18
N ASN A 660 15.20 1.95 -11.37
CA ASN A 660 14.29 0.89 -11.79
C ASN A 660 12.87 1.06 -11.19
N PRO A 661 12.06 2.05 -11.61
CA PRO A 661 10.72 2.26 -11.06
C PRO A 661 9.87 0.99 -11.07
N GLY A 662 9.40 0.60 -9.88
CA GLY A 662 8.70 -0.65 -9.59
C GLY A 662 9.51 -1.63 -8.74
N HIS A 663 10.84 -1.53 -8.75
CA HIS A 663 11.73 -2.23 -7.84
C HIS A 663 11.91 -1.45 -6.53
N PHE A 664 11.99 -2.18 -5.42
CA PHE A 664 12.30 -1.65 -4.09
C PHE A 664 13.24 -2.61 -3.37
N THR A 665 14.18 -2.07 -2.59
CA THR A 665 14.94 -2.86 -1.61
C THR A 665 14.34 -2.70 -0.22
N GLY A 666 14.60 -3.63 0.69
CA GLY A 666 14.11 -3.53 2.06
C GLY A 666 14.43 -4.74 2.92
N SER A 667 13.63 -4.94 3.96
CA SER A 667 13.82 -6.02 4.92
C SER A 667 12.53 -6.33 5.68
N PHE A 668 12.41 -7.56 6.19
CA PHE A 668 11.42 -7.92 7.21
C PHE A 668 12.12 -8.29 8.52
N THR A 669 11.51 -7.93 9.65
CA THR A 669 11.91 -8.31 11.00
C THR A 669 10.75 -9.02 11.68
N LEU A 670 10.96 -10.28 12.06
CA LEU A 670 10.05 -11.00 12.95
C LEU A 670 10.60 -10.95 14.37
N ALA A 671 9.71 -10.83 15.36
CA ALA A 671 10.11 -11.11 16.73
C ALA A 671 10.37 -12.62 16.91
N SER A 672 11.28 -12.96 17.82
CA SER A 672 11.50 -14.34 18.24
C SER A 672 10.24 -14.90 18.90
N ASP A 673 9.84 -16.13 18.56
CA ASP A 673 8.75 -16.81 19.25
C ASP A 673 8.99 -16.80 20.78
N PRO A 674 8.10 -16.20 21.60
CA PRO A 674 8.27 -16.14 23.04
C PRO A 674 8.12 -17.51 23.73
N ALA A 675 7.57 -18.52 23.06
CA ALA A 675 7.44 -19.87 23.60
C ALA A 675 8.70 -20.74 23.34
N ASN A 676 9.18 -20.81 22.09
CA ASN A 676 10.22 -21.74 21.64
C ASN A 676 11.24 -21.08 20.67
N PRO A 677 11.97 -20.02 21.10
CA PRO A 677 12.77 -19.14 20.22
C PRO A 677 13.95 -19.80 19.49
N LEU A 678 14.23 -21.09 19.75
CA LEU A 678 15.32 -21.86 19.12
C LEU A 678 14.83 -23.02 18.24
N TRP A 679 13.52 -23.32 18.21
CA TRP A 679 12.99 -24.55 17.60
C TRP A 679 12.07 -24.31 16.39
N PHE A 680 11.37 -23.16 16.35
CA PHE A 680 10.45 -22.82 15.26
C PHE A 680 10.65 -21.37 14.75
N PRO A 681 11.81 -21.00 14.17
CA PRO A 681 12.04 -19.65 13.67
C PRO A 681 11.87 -19.58 12.13
N PHE A 682 11.14 -18.58 11.61
CA PHE A 682 10.93 -18.43 10.15
C PHE A 682 12.23 -18.21 9.35
N ILE A 683 13.30 -17.75 10.00
CA ILE A 683 14.67 -17.62 9.49
C ILE A 683 15.66 -18.13 10.55
N SER A 684 16.97 -18.20 10.27
CA SER A 684 17.97 -18.62 11.28
C SER A 684 17.79 -17.90 12.63
N PRO A 685 17.68 -18.58 13.79
CA PRO A 685 17.36 -17.97 15.09
C PRO A 685 18.45 -17.04 15.65
N THR A 686 19.60 -16.95 14.98
CA THR A 686 20.65 -15.95 15.22
C THR A 686 20.39 -14.61 14.52
N ILE A 687 19.33 -14.51 13.72
CA ILE A 687 18.99 -13.38 12.86
C ILE A 687 17.50 -13.09 13.04
N SER A 688 17.13 -11.87 13.45
CA SER A 688 15.73 -11.43 13.54
C SER A 688 15.22 -10.76 12.26
N THR A 689 16.14 -10.33 11.40
CA THR A 689 15.87 -9.42 10.27
C THR A 689 16.54 -9.94 9.01
N PHE A 690 15.76 -10.16 7.96
CA PHE A 690 16.22 -10.59 6.64
C PHE A 690 15.92 -9.54 5.57
N ASN A 691 16.81 -9.41 4.60
CA ASN A 691 16.71 -8.45 3.50
C ASN A 691 15.84 -9.02 2.38
N VAL A 692 15.05 -8.17 1.72
CA VAL A 692 14.20 -8.52 0.58
C VAL A 692 14.31 -7.49 -0.54
N SER A 693 14.03 -7.93 -1.77
CA SER A 693 13.61 -7.06 -2.86
C SER A 693 12.10 -7.23 -3.11
N TYR A 694 11.45 -6.15 -3.51
CA TYR A 694 10.06 -6.14 -3.95
C TYR A 694 9.99 -5.72 -5.42
N TYR A 695 9.26 -6.47 -6.24
CA TYR A 695 8.99 -6.17 -7.64
C TYR A 695 7.49 -5.87 -7.80
N GLN A 696 7.14 -4.58 -7.70
CA GLN A 696 5.76 -4.10 -7.76
C GLN A 696 5.23 -4.18 -9.19
N ALA A 697 4.15 -4.94 -9.40
CA ALA A 697 3.42 -4.96 -10.66
C ALA A 697 2.45 -3.77 -10.74
N SER A 698 1.76 -3.46 -9.65
CA SER A 698 0.78 -2.38 -9.57
C SER A 698 0.64 -1.87 -8.14
N SER A 699 -0.17 -0.84 -7.91
CA SER A 699 -0.53 -0.41 -6.55
C SER A 699 -1.24 -1.48 -5.71
N SER A 700 -1.73 -2.56 -6.34
CA SER A 700 -2.43 -3.65 -5.68
C SER A 700 -1.60 -4.91 -5.46
N GLN A 701 -0.41 -5.06 -6.09
CA GLN A 701 0.41 -6.27 -5.94
C GLN A 701 1.91 -6.09 -6.21
N ALA A 702 2.72 -6.86 -5.49
CA ALA A 702 4.16 -6.99 -5.72
C ALA A 702 4.66 -8.41 -5.44
N LEU A 703 5.68 -8.84 -6.16
CA LEU A 703 6.42 -10.07 -5.90
C LEU A 703 7.53 -9.77 -4.89
N VAL A 704 7.89 -10.75 -4.05
CA VAL A 704 8.87 -10.62 -2.95
C VAL A 704 9.90 -11.73 -3.06
N ILE A 705 11.17 -11.38 -2.93
CA ILE A 705 12.29 -12.33 -2.88
C ILE A 705 13.30 -11.93 -1.80
N GLN A 706 13.80 -12.91 -1.05
CA GLN A 706 14.87 -12.70 -0.07
C GLN A 706 16.22 -12.46 -0.74
N THR A 707 16.97 -11.48 -0.23
CA THR A 707 18.21 -10.98 -0.81
C THR A 707 19.40 -11.00 0.15
N ASP A 708 19.38 -11.90 1.13
CA ASP A 708 20.55 -12.33 1.90
C ASP A 708 20.52 -13.86 2.15
N THR A 709 21.64 -14.39 2.67
CA THR A 709 21.88 -15.83 2.77
C THR A 709 21.27 -16.50 4.01
N SER A 710 20.32 -15.86 4.71
CA SER A 710 19.76 -16.38 5.97
C SER A 710 18.62 -17.39 5.80
N ALA A 711 18.02 -17.44 4.61
CA ALA A 711 16.95 -18.34 4.18
C ALA A 711 16.76 -18.24 2.65
N ASP A 712 16.01 -19.18 2.06
CA ASP A 712 15.51 -19.10 0.69
C ASP A 712 14.01 -18.84 0.73
N ALA A 713 13.63 -17.57 0.92
CA ALA A 713 12.24 -17.14 1.07
C ALA A 713 11.76 -16.24 -0.06
N TRP A 714 10.52 -16.46 -0.51
CA TRP A 714 9.86 -15.67 -1.54
C TRP A 714 8.35 -15.70 -1.38
N GLY A 715 7.65 -14.84 -2.13
CA GLY A 715 6.20 -14.82 -2.17
C GLY A 715 5.71 -13.52 -2.75
N TYR A 716 4.62 -12.98 -2.19
CA TYR A 716 3.94 -11.83 -2.78
C TYR A 716 3.17 -11.00 -1.73
N LEU A 717 3.01 -9.72 -2.06
CA LEU A 717 2.16 -8.75 -1.39
C LEU A 717 0.90 -8.52 -2.22
N LEU A 718 -0.27 -8.56 -1.59
CA LEU A 718 -1.55 -8.15 -2.18
C LEU A 718 -2.21 -7.08 -1.33
N GLN A 719 -2.67 -5.99 -1.95
CA GLN A 719 -3.37 -4.90 -1.25
C GLN A 719 -4.64 -5.43 -0.57
N GLN A 720 -4.81 -5.11 0.72
CA GLN A 720 -6.09 -5.29 1.40
C GLN A 720 -7.14 -4.26 0.90
N GLN A 721 -8.28 -4.80 0.48
CA GLN A 721 -9.51 -4.15 0.05
C GLN A 721 -10.67 -4.67 0.91
N LEU A 722 -10.51 -4.55 2.23
CA LEU A 722 -11.55 -4.89 3.21
C LEU A 722 -12.74 -3.90 3.15
N PRO A 723 -13.94 -4.29 3.61
CA PRO A 723 -15.14 -3.44 3.67
C PRO A 723 -14.96 -2.11 4.42
#